data_AF-X8HYD2-F1
#
_entry.id   AF-X8HYD2-F1
#
_cell.length_a   1.000
_cell.length_b   1.000
_cell.length_c   1.000
_cell.angle_alpha   90.00
_cell.angle_beta   90.00
_cell.angle_gamma   90.00
#
_symmetry.space_group_name_H-M   'P 1'
#
loop_
_entity.id
_entity.type
_entity.pdbx_description
1 polymer ?
#
loop_
_entity_poly.entity_id
_entity_poly.type
_entity_poly.pdbx_seq_one_letter_code
_entity_poly.pdbx_strand_id
1 'polypeptide(L)'
;MDLSSRVGTLHNTPKATIENKGTINLVGPFTIGFEAQTDTGNGTRNNQGERKIVNEVGGLITDEAETRYEDLGGLKVGKVKEDGTVITPSNVIKIRTAQPGRADYQSWDPYDVEDDNENRNSVLKDDRYIKRTPDIVKADGQTVIKKGGYTGHKVGLTLTAKNNDRGDGTYSLINKGTIRFNGKHSIGIQVYAPVIADTEGSPDTTIPNNGIINVVNEKGGLIELNGGGSYGMKLSSEPTKIEKFENLGTIKINSNPDVDIDKFGNKGFYYNSSVGIDVENDGRPTFYGTRITAPAEDSEGYIGKVKNGVSGKIEVNGSTNTAMIIGTYPSAEDDIEVITNEGTITLNGNNNSGLETGIGGEAVGGKASITRATNKGKIEVNGKLNTAMIAASNSGLNEVVNLKDGKIILKGKKNIGLYSVYIHGEDDDNGQYRKFYMPLYPTRELGNLINHGVIETNNDNVEENENLIGIDILYDLDAKNTGTIDLTGKGVMGVYNSMRTAFEVDKNGDVSYRNGSQFVMKKGGGNIKAPEIKASGENSIALYSNGIKNENKIEEGKISSYGGVALYADRSSIDLGTSSTSPELAVGNYGKMVGVMFYNYSHTIPNKDNKLKNVPIERPIPTGVFVLNNDVNATVKNEGSAFYLVKDDMNRKAEFLNNMFADEPNATYNNKKSADGKKLNLKMEDGSTIFVTYNKNIADITGYQKLNSYSDLSSLLGKRVKLDPSSNSKKYKIEKVLRGKLELDKNVNLDDATTPYNRLEYLSSWVKVNSGVNMTSNSANKVAIFQGNTKREAGSNLSAPKADDVQVLNNGNITLTGKNSAGLATSFGTVTNAGNISSTGENGVGIYAADSSIVKNTGSIEVGAKGTAIFAENDLKIGGNSTAISSNKDINVTNSGTIKAKANSTGAYGIYAKNDKTNYANATSTVNHSGNIDLSNAKSSVGIYTENSALTSSGNVSVGKDSIAVSAKNSNVDVTAGTYNLNNKSIAFKIADLGSKTFKGNAGTLNL
;
A
#
# COMPACT_ATOMS: atom_id res chain seq x y z
N MET A 1 49.76 -9.73 14.49
CA MET A 1 49.11 -10.72 13.59
C MET A 1 50.16 -11.67 13.08
N ASP A 2 50.39 -12.81 13.74
CA ASP A 2 51.37 -13.81 13.27
C ASP A 2 50.76 -15.22 13.08
N LEU A 3 49.43 -15.33 13.00
CA LEU A 3 48.74 -16.64 12.97
C LEU A 3 47.97 -16.97 11.67
N SER A 4 48.04 -16.14 10.64
CA SER A 4 47.36 -16.40 9.36
C SER A 4 48.31 -16.97 8.30
N SER A 5 47.88 -18.03 7.61
CA SER A 5 48.60 -18.56 6.44
C SER A 5 48.33 -17.69 5.22
N ARG A 6 49.39 -17.28 4.50
CA ARG A 6 49.32 -16.36 3.34
C ARG A 6 50.07 -16.92 2.14
N VAL A 7 49.53 -16.74 0.93
CA VAL A 7 50.15 -17.25 -0.30
C VAL A 7 51.31 -16.36 -0.75
N GLY A 8 51.17 -15.04 -0.63
CA GLY A 8 52.25 -14.09 -0.91
C GLY A 8 52.03 -12.76 -0.22
N THR A 9 53.13 -12.08 0.15
CA THR A 9 53.07 -10.77 0.82
C THR A 9 54.08 -9.80 0.22
N LEU A 10 53.65 -8.56 -0.03
CA LEU A 10 54.51 -7.43 -0.35
C LEU A 10 54.95 -6.77 0.95
N HIS A 11 56.08 -7.24 1.46
CA HIS A 11 56.72 -6.79 2.69
C HIS A 11 58.11 -6.22 2.40
N ASN A 12 58.54 -5.19 3.14
CA ASN A 12 59.88 -4.61 3.06
C ASN A 12 60.34 -4.08 1.68
N THR A 13 59.49 -4.04 0.64
CA THR A 13 59.90 -3.68 -0.74
C THR A 13 59.12 -2.45 -1.23
N PRO A 14 59.78 -1.32 -1.53
CA PRO A 14 59.14 -0.19 -2.22
C PRO A 14 58.97 -0.51 -3.71
N LYS A 15 57.87 -0.08 -4.34
CA LYS A 15 57.61 -0.27 -5.80
C LYS A 15 57.62 -1.74 -6.26
N ALA A 16 56.67 -2.54 -5.78
CA ALA A 16 56.59 -3.96 -6.11
C ALA A 16 55.19 -4.36 -6.59
N THR A 17 55.12 -5.42 -7.42
CA THR A 17 53.86 -5.94 -7.94
C THR A 17 53.76 -7.46 -7.80
N ILE A 18 52.61 -7.96 -7.32
CA ILE A 18 52.21 -9.36 -7.41
C ILE A 18 51.08 -9.47 -8.44
N GLU A 19 51.25 -10.34 -9.43
CA GLU A 19 50.21 -10.68 -10.42
C GLU A 19 49.81 -12.15 -10.28
N ASN A 20 48.55 -12.42 -9.89
CA ASN A 20 48.00 -13.76 -9.94
C ASN A 20 47.32 -14.03 -11.29
N LYS A 21 47.87 -14.99 -12.05
CA LYS A 21 47.30 -15.48 -13.33
C LYS A 21 46.76 -16.92 -13.22
N GLY A 22 46.87 -17.54 -12.05
CA GLY A 22 46.54 -18.95 -11.82
C GLY A 22 45.41 -19.15 -10.82
N THR A 23 45.21 -20.41 -10.42
CA THR A 23 44.24 -20.80 -9.38
C THR A 23 44.92 -20.93 -8.02
N ILE A 24 44.45 -20.15 -7.05
CA ILE A 24 44.87 -20.17 -5.66
C ILE A 24 43.74 -20.75 -4.81
N ASN A 25 44.00 -21.90 -4.19
CA ASN A 25 43.05 -22.54 -3.27
C ASN A 25 43.44 -22.25 -1.82
N LEU A 26 42.59 -21.50 -1.12
CA LEU A 26 42.71 -21.23 0.31
C LEU A 26 41.99 -22.33 1.08
N VAL A 27 42.76 -23.24 1.67
CA VAL A 27 42.24 -24.40 2.43
C VAL A 27 42.48 -24.20 3.92
N GLY A 28 41.43 -24.28 4.72
CA GLY A 28 41.44 -24.01 6.15
C GLY A 28 41.05 -22.57 6.52
N PRO A 29 40.70 -22.32 7.80
CA PRO A 29 40.29 -21.01 8.28
C PRO A 29 41.48 -20.05 8.39
N PHE A 30 41.21 -18.74 8.46
CA PHE A 30 42.22 -17.69 8.64
C PHE A 30 43.32 -17.69 7.57
N THR A 31 42.91 -17.92 6.32
CA THR A 31 43.80 -17.97 5.15
C THR A 31 43.69 -16.70 4.31
N ILE A 32 44.83 -16.21 3.83
CA ILE A 32 44.94 -14.99 3.02
C ILE A 32 45.54 -15.37 1.66
N GLY A 33 44.95 -14.87 0.57
CA GLY A 33 45.55 -14.95 -0.76
C GLY A 33 46.81 -14.09 -0.81
N PHE A 34 46.63 -12.80 -1.03
CA PHE A 34 47.74 -11.86 -1.16
C PHE A 34 47.62 -10.68 -0.22
N GLU A 35 48.72 -10.31 0.41
CA GLU A 35 48.80 -9.23 1.39
C GLU A 35 49.78 -8.16 0.92
N ALA A 36 49.41 -6.89 1.04
CA ALA A 36 50.36 -5.78 1.06
C ALA A 36 50.49 -5.29 2.49
N GLN A 37 51.70 -4.97 2.94
CA GLN A 37 51.91 -4.42 4.28
C GLN A 37 52.44 -2.98 4.21
N THR A 38 51.94 -2.10 5.08
CA THR A 38 52.56 -0.77 5.28
C THR A 38 53.94 -0.95 5.89
N ASP A 39 55.00 -0.53 5.19
CA ASP A 39 56.36 -0.76 5.67
C ASP A 39 57.33 0.37 5.34
N THR A 40 57.31 1.39 6.19
CA THR A 40 58.17 2.58 6.14
C THR A 40 59.54 2.39 6.77
N GLY A 41 59.90 1.17 7.20
CA GLY A 41 61.12 0.95 7.98
C GLY A 41 61.14 1.79 9.26
N ASN A 42 60.00 1.87 9.97
CA ASN A 42 59.83 2.70 11.16
C ASN A 42 60.02 4.21 10.89
N GLY A 43 59.45 4.70 9.78
CA GLY A 43 59.55 6.11 9.38
C GLY A 43 60.89 6.55 8.79
N THR A 44 61.87 5.63 8.62
CA THR A 44 63.21 5.96 8.11
C THR A 44 63.32 5.92 6.58
N ARG A 45 62.36 5.29 5.89
CA ARG A 45 62.35 5.15 4.42
C ARG A 45 61.52 6.25 3.76
N ASN A 46 62.18 7.07 2.95
CA ASN A 46 61.53 8.06 2.08
C ASN A 46 61.19 7.44 0.71
N ASN A 47 60.07 7.81 0.10
CA ASN A 47 59.63 7.40 -1.26
C ASN A 47 59.17 5.93 -1.36
N GLN A 48 58.12 5.58 -0.61
CA GLN A 48 57.52 4.24 -0.57
C GLN A 48 57.03 3.71 -1.94
N GLY A 49 56.62 4.60 -2.85
CA GLY A 49 56.11 4.24 -4.18
C GLY A 49 54.84 3.37 -4.13
N GLU A 50 54.55 2.66 -5.23
CA GLU A 50 53.33 1.83 -5.34
C GLU A 50 53.61 0.34 -5.02
N ARG A 51 52.89 -0.22 -4.05
CA ARG A 51 52.78 -1.67 -3.85
C ARG A 51 51.46 -2.13 -4.45
N LYS A 52 51.55 -3.04 -5.41
CA LYS A 52 50.41 -3.41 -6.25
C LYS A 52 50.15 -4.91 -6.23
N ILE A 53 48.91 -5.30 -5.95
CA ILE A 53 48.46 -6.69 -6.02
C ILE A 53 47.34 -6.75 -7.04
N VAL A 54 47.49 -7.61 -8.04
CA VAL A 54 46.51 -7.78 -9.10
C VAL A 54 46.12 -9.25 -9.24
N ASN A 55 44.84 -9.57 -9.06
CA ASN A 55 44.27 -10.81 -9.57
C ASN A 55 43.91 -10.61 -11.04
N GLU A 56 44.76 -11.07 -11.96
CA GLU A 56 44.64 -10.81 -13.39
C GLU A 56 43.47 -11.55 -14.03
N VAL A 57 43.15 -11.20 -15.27
CA VAL A 57 42.13 -11.90 -16.07
C VAL A 57 42.49 -13.39 -16.15
N GLY A 58 41.54 -14.25 -15.77
CA GLY A 58 41.74 -15.70 -15.68
C GLY A 58 42.29 -16.20 -14.34
N GLY A 59 42.77 -15.31 -13.47
CA GLY A 59 43.14 -15.63 -12.09
C GLY A 59 41.92 -16.00 -11.25
N LEU A 60 42.04 -17.05 -10.42
CA LEU A 60 41.00 -17.53 -9.53
C LEU A 60 41.55 -17.66 -8.10
N ILE A 61 40.96 -16.95 -7.14
CA ILE A 61 41.20 -17.16 -5.71
C ILE A 61 39.94 -17.80 -5.13
N THR A 62 40.04 -18.99 -4.54
CA THR A 62 38.87 -19.74 -4.10
C THR A 62 39.15 -20.69 -2.94
N ASP A 63 38.09 -21.26 -2.36
CA ASP A 63 38.12 -22.32 -1.36
C ASP A 63 37.52 -23.65 -1.84
N GLU A 64 37.29 -23.78 -3.15
CA GLU A 64 36.64 -24.95 -3.76
C GLU A 64 37.34 -26.28 -3.42
N ALA A 65 38.67 -26.28 -3.28
CA ALA A 65 39.42 -27.47 -2.89
C ALA A 65 39.01 -28.06 -1.53
N GLU A 66 38.41 -27.28 -0.62
CA GLU A 66 37.97 -27.78 0.69
C GLU A 66 36.91 -28.89 0.59
N THR A 67 36.12 -28.90 -0.49
CA THR A 67 35.10 -29.94 -0.75
C THR A 67 35.67 -31.35 -0.92
N ARG A 68 36.98 -31.46 -1.21
CA ARG A 68 37.67 -32.74 -1.45
C ARG A 68 38.15 -33.41 -0.17
N TYR A 69 38.08 -32.72 0.97
CA TYR A 69 38.53 -33.24 2.25
C TYR A 69 37.33 -33.71 3.08
N GLU A 70 37.29 -34.98 3.45
CA GLU A 70 36.27 -35.49 4.39
C GLU A 70 36.56 -35.03 5.83
N ASP A 71 37.85 -34.93 6.18
CA ASP A 71 38.37 -34.39 7.42
C ASP A 71 39.40 -33.30 7.09
N LEU A 72 39.21 -32.10 7.63
CA LEU A 72 40.14 -30.99 7.48
C LEU A 72 40.61 -30.52 8.86
N GLY A 73 41.72 -31.08 9.33
CA GLY A 73 42.31 -30.73 10.63
C GLY A 73 41.42 -31.06 11.83
N GLY A 74 40.62 -32.13 11.74
CA GLY A 74 39.63 -32.55 12.73
C GLY A 74 38.21 -32.02 12.46
N LEU A 75 38.02 -31.14 11.47
CA LEU A 75 36.70 -30.63 11.08
C LEU A 75 36.03 -31.54 10.03
N LYS A 76 34.84 -32.03 10.36
CA LYS A 76 33.99 -32.93 9.57
C LYS A 76 32.76 -32.20 9.05
N VAL A 77 32.27 -32.65 7.90
CA VAL A 77 31.14 -32.04 7.19
C VAL A 77 29.82 -32.64 7.67
N GLY A 78 28.89 -31.78 8.10
CA GLY A 78 27.52 -32.13 8.41
C GLY A 78 26.59 -32.20 7.19
N LYS A 79 25.30 -32.41 7.43
CA LYS A 79 24.22 -32.44 6.43
C LYS A 79 22.98 -31.71 6.93
N VAL A 80 22.38 -30.91 6.05
CA VAL A 80 21.17 -30.12 6.31
C VAL A 80 20.21 -30.23 5.12
N LYS A 81 18.90 -30.31 5.36
CA LYS A 81 17.88 -30.30 4.30
C LYS A 81 17.69 -28.89 3.72
N GLU A 82 17.05 -28.79 2.57
CA GLU A 82 16.67 -27.50 1.94
C GLU A 82 15.90 -26.55 2.87
N ASP A 83 15.13 -27.08 3.81
CA ASP A 83 14.34 -26.31 4.79
C ASP A 83 15.12 -25.92 6.06
N GLY A 84 16.43 -26.21 6.11
CA GLY A 84 17.29 -25.94 7.26
C GLY A 84 17.28 -27.04 8.33
N THR A 85 16.53 -28.14 8.15
CA THR A 85 16.53 -29.24 9.11
C THR A 85 17.88 -29.96 9.13
N VAL A 86 18.56 -29.95 10.28
CA VAL A 86 19.84 -30.64 10.49
C VAL A 86 19.63 -32.15 10.51
N ILE A 87 20.43 -32.88 9.73
CA ILE A 87 20.45 -34.35 9.69
C ILE A 87 21.63 -34.88 10.49
N THR A 88 22.82 -34.34 10.20
CA THR A 88 24.04 -34.60 10.96
C THR A 88 24.75 -33.27 11.15
N PRO A 89 24.99 -32.79 12.38
CA PRO A 89 25.65 -31.52 12.58
C PRO A 89 27.13 -31.59 12.16
N SER A 90 27.67 -30.48 11.64
CA SER A 90 29.13 -30.32 11.54
C SER A 90 29.72 -30.18 12.93
N ASN A 91 30.88 -30.78 13.21
CA ASN A 91 31.56 -30.57 14.49
C ASN A 91 32.26 -29.21 14.51
N VAL A 92 32.51 -28.72 15.73
CA VAL A 92 33.11 -27.42 16.01
C VAL A 92 34.52 -27.62 16.52
N ILE A 93 35.47 -26.83 16.03
CA ILE A 93 36.79 -26.70 16.64
C ILE A 93 36.96 -25.29 17.18
N LYS A 94 37.50 -25.21 18.40
CA LYS A 94 37.82 -23.97 19.09
C LYS A 94 39.28 -23.61 18.83
N ILE A 95 39.53 -22.47 18.18
CA ILE A 95 40.86 -21.95 17.86
C ILE A 95 41.09 -20.66 18.65
N ARG A 96 42.19 -20.58 19.40
CA ARG A 96 42.60 -19.33 20.06
C ARG A 96 43.27 -18.39 19.07
N THR A 97 42.74 -17.18 18.92
CA THR A 97 43.33 -16.09 18.15
C THR A 97 43.80 -14.99 19.11
N ALA A 98 45.10 -14.67 19.12
CA ALA A 98 45.64 -13.65 20.03
C ALA A 98 45.05 -12.26 19.74
N GLN A 99 44.52 -11.56 20.76
CA GLN A 99 44.28 -10.12 20.69
C GLN A 99 45.62 -9.35 20.65
N PRO A 100 45.77 -8.33 19.79
CA PRO A 100 46.77 -7.29 19.99
C PRO A 100 46.34 -6.42 21.18
N GLY A 101 47.09 -6.43 22.29
CA GLY A 101 47.09 -5.31 23.25
C GLY A 101 46.51 -5.50 24.66
N ARG A 102 46.12 -6.69 25.13
CA ARG A 102 45.78 -6.91 26.56
C ARG A 102 46.94 -7.54 27.33
N ALA A 103 47.39 -6.85 28.38
CA ALA A 103 48.47 -7.28 29.29
C ALA A 103 48.01 -8.23 30.40
N ASP A 104 46.72 -8.60 30.47
CA ASP A 104 46.15 -9.45 31.52
C ASP A 104 45.69 -10.81 30.98
N TYR A 105 46.66 -11.71 30.77
CA TYR A 105 46.43 -13.11 30.37
C TYR A 105 45.75 -13.98 31.44
N GLN A 106 45.15 -13.39 32.47
CA GLN A 106 44.70 -14.08 33.70
C GLN A 106 43.45 -13.44 34.30
N SER A 107 42.28 -13.71 33.73
CA SER A 107 41.02 -13.62 34.48
C SER A 107 40.15 -14.83 34.10
N TRP A 108 40.23 -15.87 34.93
CA TRP A 108 39.36 -17.03 34.90
C TRP A 108 38.16 -16.73 35.82
N ASP A 109 37.04 -16.29 35.24
CA ASP A 109 35.73 -16.40 35.90
C ASP A 109 34.89 -17.47 35.17
N PRO A 110 34.45 -18.56 35.84
CA PRO A 110 33.86 -19.73 35.20
C PRO A 110 32.33 -19.68 35.04
N TYR A 111 31.69 -18.54 35.27
CA TYR A 111 30.23 -18.41 35.12
C TYR A 111 29.87 -17.64 33.85
N ASP A 112 29.84 -18.34 32.72
CA ASP A 112 28.78 -18.20 31.70
C ASP A 112 28.91 -19.30 30.65
N VAL A 113 27.76 -19.83 30.25
CA VAL A 113 27.52 -21.06 29.47
C VAL A 113 28.52 -21.22 28.31
N GLU A 114 29.26 -22.33 28.26
CA GLU A 114 29.97 -22.74 27.04
C GLU A 114 28.94 -22.87 25.90
N ASP A 115 28.96 -21.90 25.00
CA ASP A 115 28.18 -21.85 23.76
C ASP A 115 29.17 -22.04 22.60
N ASP A 116 29.07 -23.16 21.91
CA ASP A 116 29.94 -23.64 20.82
C ASP A 116 29.57 -22.99 19.48
N ASN A 117 29.28 -21.69 19.53
CA ASN A 117 28.65 -20.96 18.45
C ASN A 117 29.66 -20.16 17.60
N GLU A 118 29.74 -20.49 16.31
CA GLU A 118 30.57 -19.80 15.30
C GLU A 118 30.05 -18.38 14.98
N ASN A 119 28.80 -18.06 15.38
CA ASN A 119 28.12 -16.81 15.08
C ASN A 119 28.06 -15.83 16.27
N ARG A 120 28.55 -16.19 17.46
CA ARG A 120 28.61 -15.27 18.61
C ARG A 120 30.02 -14.71 18.83
N ASN A 121 30.10 -13.39 18.95
CA ASN A 121 31.24 -12.73 19.58
C ASN A 121 31.20 -13.02 21.09
N SER A 122 32.03 -13.94 21.58
CA SER A 122 32.32 -14.05 23.01
C SER A 122 33.03 -12.76 23.44
N VAL A 123 32.33 -11.90 24.18
CA VAL A 123 32.84 -10.59 24.63
C VAL A 123 34.03 -10.73 25.59
N LEU A 124 34.38 -11.95 26.00
CA LEU A 124 35.32 -12.20 27.10
C LEU A 124 36.48 -13.17 26.80
N LYS A 125 36.58 -13.82 25.63
CA LYS A 125 37.70 -14.76 25.36
C LYS A 125 38.19 -14.75 23.92
N ASP A 126 39.52 -14.84 23.75
CA ASP A 126 40.33 -15.01 22.53
C ASP A 126 40.00 -16.27 21.68
N ASP A 127 38.81 -16.85 21.84
CA ASP A 127 38.42 -18.13 21.26
C ASP A 127 37.48 -17.92 20.05
N ARG A 128 37.85 -18.50 18.91
CA ARG A 128 37.03 -18.54 17.69
C ARG A 128 36.56 -19.96 17.43
N TYR A 129 35.26 -20.13 17.28
CA TYR A 129 34.66 -21.42 16.93
C TYR A 129 34.58 -21.54 15.41
N ILE A 130 35.23 -22.54 14.84
CA ILE A 130 35.23 -22.83 13.41
C ILE A 130 34.37 -24.06 13.16
N LYS A 131 33.47 -23.97 12.17
CA LYS A 131 32.72 -25.12 11.65
C LYS A 131 32.91 -25.21 10.14
N ARG A 132 32.67 -26.41 9.60
CA ARG A 132 32.52 -26.60 8.15
C ARG A 132 31.06 -26.41 7.77
N THR A 133 30.81 -25.67 6.70
CA THR A 133 29.47 -25.57 6.11
C THR A 133 28.92 -26.98 5.81
N PRO A 134 27.68 -27.31 6.17
CA PRO A 134 27.12 -28.64 5.91
C PRO A 134 26.79 -28.85 4.43
N ASP A 135 26.77 -30.11 3.98
CA ASP A 135 26.18 -30.51 2.69
C ASP A 135 24.67 -30.23 2.73
N ILE A 136 24.12 -29.62 1.69
CA ILE A 136 22.67 -29.50 1.54
C ILE A 136 22.15 -30.75 0.83
N VAL A 137 21.15 -31.41 1.43
CA VAL A 137 20.53 -32.63 0.91
C VAL A 137 19.04 -32.45 0.60
N LYS A 138 18.48 -33.30 -0.27
CA LYS A 138 17.03 -33.36 -0.52
C LYS A 138 16.24 -33.75 0.74
N ALA A 139 14.91 -33.72 0.64
CA ALA A 139 14.00 -34.19 1.69
C ALA A 139 14.28 -35.62 2.19
N ASP A 140 14.91 -36.47 1.36
CA ASP A 140 15.36 -37.82 1.71
C ASP A 140 16.51 -37.87 2.73
N GLY A 141 17.17 -36.74 3.01
CA GLY A 141 18.28 -36.64 3.96
C GLY A 141 19.61 -37.24 3.46
N GLN A 142 19.67 -37.77 2.24
CA GLN A 142 20.83 -38.50 1.71
C GLN A 142 21.40 -37.87 0.44
N THR A 143 20.54 -37.45 -0.51
CA THR A 143 20.96 -36.96 -1.82
C THR A 143 21.51 -35.55 -1.70
N VAL A 144 22.82 -35.38 -1.83
CA VAL A 144 23.48 -34.06 -1.79
C VAL A 144 23.12 -33.27 -3.06
N ILE A 145 22.57 -32.07 -2.86
CA ILE A 145 22.24 -31.11 -3.93
C ILE A 145 23.20 -29.93 -3.96
N LYS A 146 23.85 -29.61 -2.83
CA LYS A 146 24.93 -28.63 -2.76
C LYS A 146 26.00 -29.14 -1.80
N LYS A 147 27.23 -29.28 -2.32
CA LYS A 147 28.38 -29.64 -1.49
C LYS A 147 28.76 -28.49 -0.56
N GLY A 148 28.87 -28.80 0.73
CA GLY A 148 29.46 -27.94 1.75
C GLY A 148 30.92 -28.30 1.96
N GLY A 149 31.38 -28.22 3.21
CA GLY A 149 32.74 -28.56 3.61
C GLY A 149 33.67 -27.36 3.68
N TYR A 150 33.16 -26.15 3.55
CA TYR A 150 33.96 -24.92 3.57
C TYR A 150 34.16 -24.38 4.98
N THR A 151 35.37 -23.92 5.29
CA THR A 151 35.71 -23.19 6.53
C THR A 151 35.63 -21.68 6.33
N GLY A 152 35.41 -20.89 7.37
CA GLY A 152 35.26 -19.43 7.23
C GLY A 152 36.56 -18.60 7.32
N HIS A 153 36.43 -17.27 7.38
CA HIS A 153 37.51 -16.32 7.67
C HIS A 153 38.66 -16.29 6.64
N LYS A 154 38.30 -16.27 5.35
CA LYS A 154 39.28 -16.16 4.26
C LYS A 154 39.35 -14.74 3.73
N VAL A 155 40.52 -14.29 3.27
CA VAL A 155 40.66 -12.99 2.61
C VAL A 155 41.35 -13.15 1.25
N GLY A 156 40.76 -12.61 0.19
CA GLY A 156 41.33 -12.67 -1.15
C GLY A 156 42.56 -11.78 -1.27
N LEU A 157 42.35 -10.47 -1.24
CA LEU A 157 43.39 -9.44 -1.26
C LEU A 157 43.29 -8.58 0.00
N THR A 158 44.40 -8.25 0.66
CA THR A 158 44.36 -7.41 1.86
C THR A 158 45.52 -6.42 1.96
N LEU A 159 45.26 -5.27 2.58
CA LEU A 159 46.28 -4.34 3.08
C LEU A 159 46.31 -4.42 4.60
N THR A 160 47.50 -4.63 5.19
CA THR A 160 47.70 -4.67 6.65
C THR A 160 48.75 -3.68 7.14
N ALA A 161 48.67 -3.31 8.42
CA ALA A 161 49.64 -2.42 9.05
C ALA A 161 50.83 -3.17 9.65
N LYS A 162 52.06 -2.78 9.31
CA LYS A 162 53.28 -3.15 10.06
C LYS A 162 53.90 -1.96 10.78
N ASN A 163 53.85 -0.76 10.18
CA ASN A 163 54.12 0.53 10.83
C ASN A 163 53.25 1.62 10.19
N ASN A 164 53.08 2.77 10.84
CA ASN A 164 52.29 3.87 10.27
C ASN A 164 52.99 4.45 9.04
N ASP A 165 52.26 4.57 7.92
CA ASP A 165 52.74 5.16 6.68
C ASP A 165 52.32 6.62 6.57
N ARG A 166 53.24 7.57 6.79
CA ARG A 166 52.94 9.01 6.91
C ARG A 166 52.49 9.70 5.60
N GLY A 167 52.10 8.96 4.56
CA GLY A 167 51.33 9.48 3.44
C GLY A 167 52.03 9.49 2.08
N ASP A 168 53.17 8.81 1.92
CA ASP A 168 53.91 8.74 0.64
C ASP A 168 53.83 7.38 -0.06
N GLY A 169 53.30 6.33 0.61
CA GLY A 169 53.04 5.02 0.01
C GLY A 169 51.69 4.91 -0.69
N THR A 170 51.66 4.27 -1.85
CA THR A 170 50.42 3.89 -2.56
C THR A 170 50.23 2.38 -2.53
N TYR A 171 49.04 1.92 -2.17
CA TYR A 171 48.68 0.51 -2.07
C TYR A 171 47.51 0.20 -3.00
N SER A 172 47.79 -0.55 -4.07
CA SER A 172 46.82 -0.89 -5.10
C SER A 172 46.38 -2.34 -4.96
N LEU A 173 45.08 -2.58 -4.67
CA LEU A 173 44.48 -3.91 -4.62
C LEU A 173 43.45 -4.03 -5.73
N ILE A 174 43.76 -4.80 -6.78
CA ILE A 174 42.98 -4.83 -8.02
C ILE A 174 42.52 -6.24 -8.34
N ASN A 175 41.21 -6.45 -8.49
CA ASN A 175 40.65 -7.69 -9.00
C ASN A 175 40.14 -7.53 -10.44
N LYS A 176 40.76 -8.22 -11.40
CA LYS A 176 40.27 -8.40 -12.78
C LYS A 176 39.77 -9.82 -13.06
N GLY A 177 40.18 -10.78 -12.23
CA GLY A 177 39.79 -12.19 -12.29
C GLY A 177 38.59 -12.51 -11.40
N THR A 178 38.57 -13.73 -10.85
CA THR A 178 37.52 -14.20 -9.93
C THR A 178 38.06 -14.40 -8.52
N ILE A 179 37.34 -13.89 -7.52
CA ILE A 179 37.49 -14.25 -6.11
C ILE A 179 36.16 -14.91 -5.71
N ARG A 180 36.19 -16.17 -5.28
CA ARG A 180 34.98 -16.93 -4.92
C ARG A 180 35.17 -17.65 -3.60
N PHE A 181 34.38 -17.28 -2.60
CA PHE A 181 34.39 -17.92 -1.29
C PHE A 181 33.03 -18.50 -0.93
N ASN A 182 33.04 -19.73 -0.44
CA ASN A 182 31.84 -20.43 0.03
C ASN A 182 31.79 -20.54 1.56
N GLY A 183 32.93 -20.40 2.23
CA GLY A 183 33.03 -20.27 3.67
C GLY A 183 32.44 -18.97 4.21
N LYS A 184 31.88 -19.02 5.43
CA LYS A 184 31.35 -17.86 6.14
C LYS A 184 32.43 -16.83 6.47
N HIS A 185 32.04 -15.60 6.79
CA HIS A 185 32.94 -14.57 7.30
C HIS A 185 34.17 -14.32 6.41
N SER A 186 34.04 -14.50 5.11
CA SER A 186 35.13 -14.35 4.14
C SER A 186 35.06 -12.97 3.48
N ILE A 187 36.21 -12.44 3.06
CA ILE A 187 36.34 -11.09 2.51
C ILE A 187 37.02 -11.15 1.15
N GLY A 188 36.41 -10.57 0.11
CA GLY A 188 37.02 -10.50 -1.22
C GLY A 188 38.28 -9.63 -1.21
N ILE A 189 38.11 -8.35 -0.88
CA ILE A 189 39.20 -7.38 -0.74
C ILE A 189 39.04 -6.61 0.58
N GLN A 190 40.10 -6.51 1.39
CA GLN A 190 40.07 -5.80 2.67
C GLN A 190 41.17 -4.73 2.77
N VAL A 191 40.83 -3.57 3.32
CA VAL A 191 41.81 -2.62 3.85
C VAL A 191 41.73 -2.66 5.36
N TYR A 192 42.68 -3.35 5.99
CA TYR A 192 42.81 -3.49 7.44
C TYR A 192 44.19 -3.00 7.88
N ALA A 193 44.44 -1.70 7.77
CA ALA A 193 45.65 -1.09 8.29
C ALA A 193 45.27 -0.19 9.46
N PRO A 194 45.13 -0.72 10.70
CA PRO A 194 44.88 0.11 11.87
C PRO A 194 46.14 0.91 12.22
N VAL A 195 45.96 2.10 12.80
CA VAL A 195 47.07 2.91 13.28
C VAL A 195 47.71 2.25 14.50
N ILE A 196 49.04 2.13 14.47
CA ILE A 196 49.86 1.57 15.55
C ILE A 196 50.35 2.74 16.39
N ALA A 197 49.86 2.88 17.63
CA ALA A 197 50.24 3.99 18.51
C ALA A 197 51.77 4.03 18.74
N ASP A 198 52.41 5.16 18.43
CA ASP A 198 53.79 5.42 18.82
C ASP A 198 53.78 5.88 20.28
N THR A 199 54.01 4.96 21.22
CA THR A 199 53.93 5.25 22.66
C THR A 199 55.09 6.11 23.18
N GLU A 200 56.04 6.52 22.34
CA GLU A 200 57.15 7.39 22.73
C GLU A 200 56.86 8.87 22.38
N GLY A 201 56.21 9.59 23.31
CA GLY A 201 56.51 11.01 23.56
C GLY A 201 55.64 12.12 22.95
N SER A 202 54.40 11.88 22.48
CA SER A 202 53.55 12.97 21.95
C SER A 202 52.13 12.98 22.54
N PRO A 203 51.78 13.93 23.44
CA PRO A 203 50.43 14.01 24.00
C PRO A 203 49.39 14.72 23.12
N ASP A 204 49.70 15.29 21.95
CA ASP A 204 48.76 16.24 21.33
C ASP A 204 48.88 16.49 19.81
N THR A 205 49.15 15.46 18.98
CA THR A 205 49.18 15.63 17.51
C THR A 205 48.47 14.50 16.77
N THR A 206 47.69 14.85 15.75
CA THR A 206 47.09 13.97 14.73
C THR A 206 48.03 12.83 14.35
N ILE A 207 47.65 11.59 14.67
CA ILE A 207 48.44 10.42 14.33
C ILE A 207 48.25 10.16 12.82
N PRO A 208 49.32 10.19 12.00
CA PRO A 208 49.18 10.01 10.56
C PRO A 208 48.70 8.60 10.17
N ASN A 209 47.68 8.54 9.31
CA ASN A 209 46.98 7.34 8.80
C ASN A 209 47.81 6.49 7.83
N ASN A 210 47.29 5.35 7.32
CA ASN A 210 48.06 4.27 6.69
C ASN A 210 48.29 4.33 5.15
N GLY A 211 48.67 5.48 4.60
CA GLY A 211 49.05 5.65 3.19
C GLY A 211 47.87 5.86 2.22
N ILE A 212 48.17 5.95 0.91
CA ILE A 212 47.20 6.18 -0.18
C ILE A 212 46.68 4.83 -0.69
N ILE A 213 45.36 4.65 -0.78
CA ILE A 213 44.77 3.39 -1.28
C ILE A 213 44.12 3.55 -2.66
N ASN A 214 44.28 2.50 -3.48
CA ASN A 214 43.63 2.35 -4.78
C ASN A 214 43.06 0.93 -4.91
N VAL A 215 41.81 0.76 -4.48
CA VAL A 215 41.14 -0.54 -4.37
C VAL A 215 40.04 -0.65 -5.42
N VAL A 216 40.15 -1.62 -6.32
CA VAL A 216 39.23 -1.71 -7.47
C VAL A 216 38.87 -3.16 -7.78
N ASN A 217 37.57 -3.46 -7.85
CA ASN A 217 37.08 -4.62 -8.59
C ASN A 217 36.84 -4.17 -10.04
N GLU A 218 37.79 -4.43 -10.92
CA GLU A 218 37.81 -3.90 -12.30
C GLU A 218 36.68 -4.45 -13.16
N LYS A 219 36.43 -3.77 -14.29
CA LYS A 219 35.42 -4.24 -15.26
C LYS A 219 35.75 -5.67 -15.72
N GLY A 220 34.80 -6.58 -15.52
CA GLY A 220 34.96 -8.01 -15.81
C GLY A 220 35.44 -8.86 -14.62
N GLY A 221 35.91 -8.23 -13.54
CA GLY A 221 36.22 -8.90 -12.29
C GLY A 221 34.95 -9.39 -11.57
N LEU A 222 35.04 -10.56 -10.95
CA LEU A 222 33.97 -11.18 -10.17
C LEU A 222 34.42 -11.40 -8.72
N ILE A 223 33.61 -10.94 -7.77
CA ILE A 223 33.68 -11.35 -6.37
C ILE A 223 32.37 -12.08 -6.04
N GLU A 224 32.44 -13.34 -5.65
CA GLU A 224 31.27 -14.17 -5.38
C GLU A 224 31.34 -14.77 -3.97
N LEU A 225 30.32 -14.46 -3.15
CA LEU A 225 30.24 -14.83 -1.74
C LEU A 225 29.01 -15.70 -1.49
N ASN A 226 29.24 -16.95 -1.08
CA ASN A 226 28.18 -17.91 -0.82
C ASN A 226 27.99 -18.25 0.67
N GLY A 227 28.94 -17.85 1.54
CA GLY A 227 28.84 -18.00 2.99
C GLY A 227 28.31 -16.75 3.69
N GLY A 228 27.53 -16.91 4.77
CA GLY A 228 27.02 -15.79 5.57
C GLY A 228 28.11 -14.97 6.26
N GLY A 229 27.80 -13.72 6.61
CA GLY A 229 28.69 -12.80 7.31
C GLY A 229 29.91 -12.35 6.48
N SER A 230 29.83 -12.45 5.15
CA SER A 230 30.96 -12.22 4.25
C SER A 230 30.92 -10.84 3.61
N TYR A 231 32.07 -10.32 3.19
CA TYR A 231 32.21 -8.96 2.66
C TYR A 231 32.86 -8.96 1.28
N GLY A 232 32.29 -8.26 0.30
CA GLY A 232 32.86 -8.21 -1.05
C GLY A 232 34.14 -7.37 -1.05
N MET A 233 33.99 -6.11 -0.66
CA MET A 233 35.06 -5.16 -0.44
C MET A 233 34.84 -4.48 0.92
N LYS A 234 35.84 -4.47 1.80
CA LYS A 234 35.72 -3.92 3.15
C LYS A 234 36.80 -2.88 3.43
N LEU A 235 36.40 -1.68 3.82
CA LEU A 235 37.27 -0.64 4.35
C LEU A 235 37.18 -0.66 5.88
N SER A 236 38.17 -1.27 6.53
CA SER A 236 38.20 -1.52 7.98
C SER A 236 39.10 -0.57 8.76
N SER A 237 39.84 0.31 8.08
CA SER A 237 40.77 1.24 8.73
C SER A 237 40.99 2.50 7.91
N GLU A 238 41.35 3.59 8.57
CA GLU A 238 41.50 4.90 7.95
C GLU A 238 42.78 4.98 7.08
N PRO A 239 42.65 5.23 5.76
CA PRO A 239 43.80 5.54 4.91
C PRO A 239 44.16 7.04 5.03
N THR A 240 45.36 7.42 4.61
CA THR A 240 45.73 8.85 4.47
C THR A 240 44.91 9.51 3.35
N LYS A 241 44.69 8.77 2.26
CA LYS A 241 43.90 9.22 1.12
C LYS A 241 43.26 8.03 0.42
N ILE A 242 41.97 8.15 0.11
CA ILE A 242 41.31 7.28 -0.86
C ILE A 242 41.52 7.89 -2.24
N GLU A 243 42.31 7.22 -3.09
CA GLU A 243 42.38 7.54 -4.52
C GLU A 243 41.20 6.88 -5.23
N LYS A 244 40.98 5.58 -4.97
CA LYS A 244 39.79 4.84 -5.41
C LYS A 244 39.42 3.76 -4.41
N PHE A 245 38.11 3.56 -4.23
CA PHE A 245 37.54 2.38 -3.61
C PHE A 245 36.26 2.02 -4.37
N GLU A 246 36.41 1.32 -5.49
CA GLU A 246 35.36 1.25 -6.51
C GLU A 246 35.09 -0.17 -7.00
N ASN A 247 33.80 -0.54 -7.07
CA ASN A 247 33.37 -1.71 -7.84
C ASN A 247 32.98 -1.29 -9.27
N LEU A 248 33.72 -1.77 -10.26
CA LEU A 248 33.43 -1.64 -11.70
C LEU A 248 33.04 -2.99 -12.33
N GLY A 249 33.31 -4.10 -11.64
CA GLY A 249 32.97 -5.47 -12.01
C GLY A 249 31.65 -5.94 -11.41
N THR A 250 31.57 -7.21 -11.02
CA THR A 250 30.38 -7.80 -10.38
C THR A 250 30.71 -8.33 -8.99
N ILE A 251 29.90 -7.97 -8.00
CA ILE A 251 29.87 -8.60 -6.68
C ILE A 251 28.56 -9.38 -6.56
N LYS A 252 28.62 -10.67 -6.22
CA LYS A 252 27.45 -11.52 -6.00
C LYS A 252 27.42 -12.01 -4.56
N ILE A 253 26.28 -11.81 -3.89
CA ILE A 253 26.02 -12.28 -2.54
C ILE A 253 24.88 -13.30 -2.61
N ASN A 254 25.14 -14.53 -2.15
CA ASN A 254 24.17 -15.63 -2.19
C ASN A 254 23.92 -16.24 -0.80
N SER A 255 24.25 -15.53 0.27
CA SER A 255 24.11 -15.99 1.65
C SER A 255 22.67 -15.99 2.14
N ASN A 256 22.37 -16.93 3.02
CA ASN A 256 21.15 -16.93 3.84
C ASN A 256 21.58 -16.88 5.32
N PRO A 257 20.73 -16.37 6.23
CA PRO A 257 20.99 -16.47 7.65
C PRO A 257 21.13 -17.92 8.06
N ASP A 258 22.12 -18.20 8.91
CA ASP A 258 22.27 -19.54 9.47
C ASP A 258 21.17 -19.81 10.49
N VAL A 259 20.59 -21.00 10.42
CA VAL A 259 19.73 -21.53 11.49
C VAL A 259 20.65 -22.24 12.45
N ASP A 260 20.85 -21.67 13.64
CA ASP A 260 21.50 -22.39 14.72
C ASP A 260 20.43 -22.96 15.64
N ILE A 261 20.50 -24.27 15.88
CA ILE A 261 19.67 -24.94 16.87
C ILE A 261 20.58 -25.15 18.06
N ASP A 262 20.32 -24.42 19.15
CA ASP A 262 21.13 -24.58 20.36
C ASP A 262 21.04 -26.04 20.89
N LYS A 263 21.93 -26.40 21.81
CA LYS A 263 21.95 -27.75 22.44
C LYS A 263 20.65 -28.15 23.15
N PHE A 264 19.69 -27.24 23.29
CA PHE A 264 18.36 -27.44 23.88
C PHE A 264 17.23 -27.53 22.83
N GLY A 265 17.55 -27.45 21.54
CA GLY A 265 16.56 -27.51 20.46
C GLY A 265 15.92 -26.17 20.11
N ASN A 266 16.38 -25.05 20.67
CA ASN A 266 15.83 -23.73 20.36
C ASN A 266 16.43 -23.19 19.05
N LYS A 267 15.57 -22.69 18.17
CA LYS A 267 15.98 -21.99 16.94
C LYS A 267 16.45 -20.58 17.29
N GLY A 268 17.76 -20.35 17.27
CA GLY A 268 18.35 -19.02 17.27
C GLY A 268 18.62 -18.56 15.84
N PHE A 269 17.99 -17.46 15.42
CA PHE A 269 18.39 -16.77 14.19
C PHE A 269 19.55 -15.83 14.51
N TYR A 270 20.73 -16.10 13.95
CA TYR A 270 21.87 -15.18 14.03
C TYR A 270 21.97 -14.41 12.72
N TYR A 271 22.05 -13.07 12.81
CA TYR A 271 22.17 -12.19 11.65
C TYR A 271 23.61 -12.24 11.10
N ASN A 272 23.93 -13.28 10.33
CA ASN A 272 25.16 -13.37 9.55
C ASN A 272 24.97 -12.68 8.18
N SER A 273 24.65 -11.40 8.22
CA SER A 273 24.41 -10.59 7.02
C SER A 273 25.71 -10.45 6.21
N SER A 274 25.67 -10.74 4.92
CA SER A 274 26.79 -10.44 4.03
C SER A 274 26.61 -9.08 3.38
N VAL A 275 27.73 -8.41 3.08
CA VAL A 275 27.75 -7.06 2.53
C VAL A 275 28.58 -7.01 1.25
N GLY A 276 28.12 -6.30 0.23
CA GLY A 276 28.87 -6.12 -1.01
C GLY A 276 30.06 -5.19 -0.81
N ILE A 277 29.79 -3.96 -0.39
CA ILE A 277 30.80 -2.95 -0.01
C ILE A 277 30.52 -2.47 1.41
N ASP A 278 31.50 -2.57 2.29
CA ASP A 278 31.38 -2.26 3.70
C ASP A 278 32.40 -1.21 4.14
N VAL A 279 31.94 -0.21 4.89
CA VAL A 279 32.76 0.87 5.47
C VAL A 279 32.44 1.00 6.95
N GLU A 280 33.14 0.20 7.75
CA GLU A 280 32.92 0.08 9.20
C GLU A 280 34.22 -0.32 9.92
N ASN A 281 34.38 0.11 11.18
CA ASN A 281 35.54 -0.22 12.00
C ASN A 281 35.38 -1.60 12.65
N ASP A 282 36.41 -2.45 12.55
CA ASP A 282 36.44 -3.77 13.17
C ASP A 282 36.63 -3.74 14.71
N GLY A 283 36.87 -2.56 15.32
CA GLY A 283 37.00 -2.37 16.78
C GLY A 283 36.14 -1.24 17.35
N ARG A 284 35.70 -1.36 18.62
CA ARG A 284 35.14 -0.21 19.35
C ARG A 284 36.25 0.84 19.47
N PRO A 285 35.99 2.14 19.20
CA PRO A 285 36.96 3.18 19.48
C PRO A 285 37.14 3.27 20.99
N THR A 286 38.07 2.50 21.55
CA THR A 286 38.55 2.74 22.91
C THR A 286 39.26 4.09 22.90
N PHE A 287 39.06 4.87 23.98
CA PHE A 287 39.65 6.19 24.24
C PHE A 287 40.93 6.41 23.41
N TYR A 288 40.91 7.42 22.54
CA TYR A 288 41.91 7.80 21.51
C TYR A 288 41.77 7.19 20.08
N GLY A 289 40.63 6.55 19.74
CA GLY A 289 40.44 5.77 18.50
C GLY A 289 40.44 6.53 17.16
N THR A 290 41.18 6.00 16.17
CA THR A 290 41.18 6.42 14.76
C THR A 290 39.84 6.10 14.08
N ARG A 291 39.24 7.11 13.45
CA ARG A 291 37.89 7.04 12.84
C ARG A 291 38.03 6.68 11.37
N ILE A 292 37.21 5.78 10.83
CA ILE A 292 37.20 5.57 9.37
C ILE A 292 36.42 6.72 8.74
N THR A 293 37.00 7.33 7.71
CA THR A 293 36.36 8.40 6.94
C THR A 293 36.00 7.92 5.53
N ALA A 294 34.79 8.24 5.07
CA ALA A 294 34.35 8.07 3.69
C ALA A 294 34.09 9.43 3.03
N PRO A 295 35.14 10.18 2.65
CA PRO A 295 34.99 11.54 2.17
C PRO A 295 34.23 11.62 0.84
N ALA A 296 33.52 12.73 0.67
CA ALA A 296 32.95 13.11 -0.62
C ALA A 296 34.04 13.39 -1.67
N GLU A 297 33.69 13.16 -2.93
CA GLU A 297 34.46 13.50 -4.11
C GLU A 297 34.02 14.84 -4.71
N ASP A 298 32.74 15.18 -4.60
CA ASP A 298 32.16 16.43 -5.07
C ASP A 298 32.07 17.49 -3.95
N SER A 299 32.05 18.76 -4.34
CA SER A 299 31.96 19.88 -3.40
C SER A 299 30.61 19.99 -2.68
N GLU A 300 29.57 19.32 -3.19
CA GLU A 300 28.22 19.33 -2.61
C GLU A 300 27.98 18.18 -1.63
N GLY A 301 28.91 17.21 -1.55
CA GLY A 301 28.84 16.08 -0.63
C GLY A 301 27.84 14.99 -1.02
N TYR A 302 27.46 14.88 -2.30
CA TYR A 302 26.52 13.84 -2.76
C TYR A 302 27.19 12.59 -3.29
N ILE A 303 28.43 12.69 -3.79
CA ILE A 303 29.15 11.62 -4.46
C ILE A 303 30.35 11.22 -3.60
N GLY A 304 30.37 9.97 -3.15
CA GLY A 304 31.44 9.42 -2.34
C GLY A 304 32.57 8.80 -3.16
N LYS A 305 33.77 8.80 -2.58
CA LYS A 305 34.92 8.08 -3.14
C LYS A 305 34.79 6.56 -3.03
N VAL A 306 33.99 6.08 -2.08
CA VAL A 306 33.62 4.67 -1.94
C VAL A 306 32.33 4.43 -2.72
N LYS A 307 32.40 3.65 -3.81
CA LYS A 307 31.24 3.53 -4.71
C LYS A 307 31.14 2.22 -5.50
N ASN A 308 29.91 1.88 -5.86
CA ASN A 308 29.62 1.01 -7.00
C ASN A 308 29.60 1.88 -8.26
N GLY A 309 30.68 1.87 -9.03
CA GLY A 309 30.85 2.73 -10.19
C GLY A 309 29.93 2.37 -11.37
N VAL A 310 29.94 3.18 -12.43
CA VAL A 310 28.98 3.12 -13.56
C VAL A 310 28.81 1.72 -14.18
N SER A 311 29.89 0.94 -14.36
CA SER A 311 29.80 -0.43 -14.89
C SER A 311 29.58 -1.51 -13.81
N GLY A 312 29.69 -1.12 -12.54
CA GLY A 312 29.61 -1.98 -11.38
C GLY A 312 28.23 -2.60 -11.19
N LYS A 313 28.22 -3.87 -10.81
CA LYS A 313 27.02 -4.64 -10.47
C LYS A 313 27.17 -5.23 -9.08
N ILE A 314 26.14 -5.09 -8.26
CA ILE A 314 26.01 -5.82 -6.98
C ILE A 314 24.69 -6.59 -7.02
N GLU A 315 24.77 -7.91 -7.03
CA GLU A 315 23.61 -8.81 -7.02
C GLU A 315 23.47 -9.42 -5.63
N VAL A 316 22.43 -9.03 -4.90
CA VAL A 316 22.14 -9.51 -3.55
C VAL A 316 21.00 -10.52 -3.61
N ASN A 317 21.30 -11.77 -3.31
CA ASN A 317 20.34 -12.87 -3.25
C ASN A 317 20.20 -13.37 -1.82
N GLY A 318 19.29 -14.33 -1.59
CA GLY A 318 19.08 -14.93 -0.28
C GLY A 318 18.29 -14.03 0.67
N SER A 319 18.70 -13.94 1.93
CA SER A 319 17.97 -13.16 2.94
C SER A 319 18.92 -12.38 3.86
N THR A 320 18.45 -11.22 4.35
CA THR A 320 19.15 -10.38 5.33
C THR A 320 20.58 -9.97 4.93
N ASN A 321 20.79 -9.57 3.68
CA ASN A 321 22.08 -9.11 3.16
C ASN A 321 21.98 -7.65 2.67
N THR A 322 23.14 -7.01 2.53
CA THR A 322 23.23 -5.58 2.16
C THR A 322 24.13 -5.41 0.94
N ALA A 323 23.74 -4.58 -0.04
CA ALA A 323 24.65 -4.30 -1.16
C ALA A 323 25.78 -3.37 -0.73
N MET A 324 25.48 -2.25 -0.07
CA MET A 324 26.49 -1.33 0.47
C MET A 324 26.05 -0.72 1.79
N ILE A 325 26.97 -0.63 2.75
CA ILE A 325 26.73 0.00 4.06
C ILE A 325 27.87 0.94 4.45
N ILE A 326 27.50 2.00 5.17
CA ILE A 326 28.43 2.92 5.82
C ILE A 326 28.05 3.08 7.29
N GLY A 327 28.94 2.70 8.19
CA GLY A 327 28.75 2.78 9.65
C GLY A 327 29.95 3.45 10.31
N THR A 328 30.09 4.74 10.09
CA THR A 328 31.21 5.55 10.59
C THR A 328 30.79 6.43 11.77
N TYR A 329 31.76 6.93 12.52
CA TYR A 329 31.53 7.88 13.62
C TYR A 329 32.11 9.25 13.24
N PRO A 330 31.56 9.93 12.23
CA PRO A 330 32.10 11.20 11.76
C PRO A 330 32.10 12.20 12.92
N SER A 331 33.20 12.93 13.08
CA SER A 331 33.24 14.07 13.99
C SER A 331 32.36 15.18 13.45
N ALA A 332 31.90 16.06 14.33
CA ALA A 332 31.13 17.21 13.92
C ALA A 332 31.90 18.15 12.95
N GLU A 333 33.22 17.97 12.78
CA GLU A 333 34.09 18.72 11.86
C GLU A 333 34.20 18.09 10.46
N ASP A 334 33.84 16.82 10.30
CA ASP A 334 34.00 16.06 9.04
C ASP A 334 32.93 16.41 7.99
N ASP A 335 31.92 17.20 8.38
CA ASP A 335 30.81 17.68 7.56
C ASP A 335 29.91 16.55 6.98
N ILE A 336 30.39 15.81 5.98
CA ILE A 336 29.64 14.76 5.27
C ILE A 336 30.54 13.56 4.94
N GLU A 337 30.10 12.38 5.35
CA GLU A 337 30.63 11.10 4.85
C GLU A 337 29.63 10.38 3.96
N VAL A 338 30.08 9.81 2.84
CA VAL A 338 29.18 9.34 1.79
C VAL A 338 29.67 8.09 1.05
N ILE A 339 28.75 7.17 0.79
CA ILE A 339 28.88 6.07 -0.18
C ILE A 339 27.94 6.28 -1.37
N THR A 340 28.30 5.79 -2.56
CA THR A 340 27.49 6.04 -3.78
C THR A 340 27.30 4.81 -4.67
N ASN A 341 26.08 4.64 -5.19
CA ASN A 341 25.80 3.76 -6.32
C ASN A 341 25.63 4.56 -7.62
N GLU A 342 26.54 4.42 -8.57
CA GLU A 342 26.40 4.88 -9.95
C GLU A 342 26.08 3.73 -10.92
N GLY A 343 26.33 2.49 -10.50
CA GLY A 343 26.08 1.27 -11.28
C GLY A 343 24.69 0.68 -11.06
N THR A 344 24.60 -0.65 -11.07
CA THR A 344 23.37 -1.40 -10.82
C THR A 344 23.44 -2.23 -9.54
N ILE A 345 22.46 -2.08 -8.67
CA ILE A 345 22.20 -2.98 -7.54
C ILE A 345 20.92 -3.76 -7.84
N THR A 346 20.94 -5.07 -7.64
CA THR A 346 19.75 -5.92 -7.76
C THR A 346 19.54 -6.69 -6.46
N LEU A 347 18.40 -6.49 -5.83
CA LEU A 347 17.97 -7.17 -4.60
C LEU A 347 16.96 -8.25 -4.97
N ASN A 348 17.29 -9.50 -4.69
CA ASN A 348 16.45 -10.68 -4.88
C ASN A 348 16.26 -11.38 -3.54
N GLY A 349 15.20 -12.17 -3.38
CA GLY A 349 14.96 -12.91 -2.13
C GLY A 349 14.22 -12.07 -1.08
N ASN A 350 14.67 -12.08 0.18
CA ASN A 350 13.88 -11.58 1.31
C ASN A 350 14.65 -10.70 2.29
N ASN A 351 14.08 -9.56 2.71
CA ASN A 351 14.64 -8.73 3.77
C ASN A 351 16.10 -8.26 3.55
N ASN A 352 16.47 -7.98 2.30
CA ASN A 352 17.75 -7.44 1.89
C ASN A 352 17.69 -5.91 1.74
N SER A 353 18.83 -5.24 1.96
CA SER A 353 18.99 -3.79 1.77
C SER A 353 19.93 -3.46 0.61
N GLY A 354 19.63 -2.37 -0.10
CA GLY A 354 20.49 -1.86 -1.16
C GLY A 354 21.60 -0.98 -0.60
N LEU A 355 21.26 0.25 -0.28
CA LEU A 355 22.15 1.22 0.35
C LEU A 355 21.70 1.47 1.79
N GLU A 356 22.62 1.42 2.74
CA GLU A 356 22.29 1.55 4.16
C GLU A 356 23.27 2.47 4.87
N THR A 357 22.74 3.38 5.68
CA THR A 357 23.53 4.10 6.69
C THR A 357 23.36 3.35 8.01
N GLY A 358 24.45 2.90 8.62
CA GLY A 358 24.47 2.26 9.92
C GLY A 358 24.53 3.28 11.05
N ILE A 359 25.54 3.17 11.91
CA ILE A 359 25.81 4.19 12.93
C ILE A 359 26.40 5.43 12.22
N GLY A 360 25.94 6.64 12.56
CA GLY A 360 26.39 7.84 11.84
C GLY A 360 25.89 9.17 12.41
N GLY A 361 26.64 10.23 12.09
CA GLY A 361 26.40 11.64 12.42
C GLY A 361 26.56 12.02 13.90
N GLU A 362 27.34 13.08 14.16
CA GLU A 362 27.59 13.63 15.49
C GLU A 362 27.25 15.13 15.52
N ALA A 363 26.56 15.61 16.57
CA ALA A 363 26.37 17.04 16.81
C ALA A 363 26.91 17.44 18.19
N VAL A 364 27.97 18.25 18.21
CA VAL A 364 28.64 18.71 19.44
C VAL A 364 29.14 20.15 19.24
N GLY A 365 29.01 20.99 20.26
CA GLY A 365 29.67 22.32 20.30
C GLY A 365 29.23 23.30 19.19
N GLY A 366 28.01 23.16 18.65
CA GLY A 366 27.52 23.99 17.55
C GLY A 366 28.03 23.58 16.17
N LYS A 367 28.60 22.39 16.05
CA LYS A 367 28.94 21.74 14.77
C LYS A 367 28.09 20.47 14.61
N ALA A 368 27.92 19.99 13.39
CA ALA A 368 27.22 18.74 13.12
C ALA A 368 27.72 18.09 11.82
N SER A 369 27.75 16.76 11.79
CA SER A 369 28.05 15.94 10.62
C SER A 369 26.91 14.98 10.29
N ILE A 370 26.86 14.54 9.03
CA ILE A 370 25.92 13.51 8.56
C ILE A 370 26.62 12.36 7.86
N THR A 371 25.97 11.20 7.89
CA THR A 371 26.35 10.06 7.06
C THR A 371 25.30 9.88 5.96
N ARG A 372 25.75 9.72 4.72
CA ARG A 372 24.90 9.71 3.54
C ARG A 372 25.11 8.48 2.66
N ALA A 373 24.03 7.92 2.13
CA ALA A 373 24.11 6.96 1.03
C ALA A 373 23.34 7.48 -0.19
N THR A 374 24.02 7.52 -1.34
CA THR A 374 23.49 8.15 -2.55
C THR A 374 23.29 7.15 -3.67
N ASN A 375 22.13 7.20 -4.34
CA ASN A 375 21.87 6.50 -5.59
C ASN A 375 21.83 7.48 -6.76
N LYS A 376 22.71 7.28 -7.74
CA LYS A 376 22.73 7.93 -9.05
C LYS A 376 22.48 6.95 -10.19
N GLY A 377 22.70 5.65 -9.92
CA GLY A 377 22.48 4.56 -10.85
C GLY A 377 21.10 3.91 -10.68
N LYS A 378 21.07 2.59 -10.84
CA LYS A 378 19.85 1.78 -10.81
C LYS A 378 19.83 0.87 -9.58
N ILE A 379 18.69 0.78 -8.90
CA ILE A 379 18.40 -0.24 -7.89
C ILE A 379 17.13 -0.99 -8.29
N GLU A 380 17.23 -2.30 -8.50
CA GLU A 380 16.10 -3.20 -8.76
C GLU A 380 15.76 -3.99 -7.49
N VAL A 381 14.52 -3.89 -7.02
CA VAL A 381 14.08 -4.51 -5.77
C VAL A 381 12.99 -5.53 -6.06
N ASN A 382 13.37 -6.80 -6.08
CA ASN A 382 12.49 -7.95 -6.36
C ASN A 382 12.10 -8.68 -5.06
N GLY A 383 11.43 -9.82 -5.15
CA GLY A 383 11.18 -10.69 -3.99
C GLY A 383 10.22 -10.09 -2.96
N LYS A 384 10.57 -10.13 -1.67
CA LYS A 384 9.71 -9.60 -0.60
C LYS A 384 10.48 -8.92 0.54
N LEU A 385 9.88 -7.95 1.21
CA LEU A 385 10.45 -7.24 2.38
C LEU A 385 11.83 -6.58 2.14
N ASN A 386 12.23 -6.37 0.89
CA ASN A 386 13.50 -5.75 0.55
C ASN A 386 13.37 -4.22 0.51
N THR A 387 14.44 -3.51 0.86
CA THR A 387 14.46 -2.05 0.89
C THR A 387 15.60 -1.50 0.04
N ALA A 388 15.29 -0.58 -0.89
CA ALA A 388 16.30 -0.05 -1.79
C ALA A 388 17.34 0.80 -1.03
N MET A 389 16.88 1.71 -0.17
CA MET A 389 17.74 2.60 0.60
C MET A 389 17.20 2.81 2.03
N ILE A 390 18.08 2.69 3.02
CA ILE A 390 17.76 2.80 4.45
C ILE A 390 18.58 3.91 5.10
N ALA A 391 17.89 4.90 5.67
CA ALA A 391 18.46 5.84 6.63
C ALA A 391 18.18 5.34 8.06
N ALA A 392 19.03 4.43 8.55
CA ALA A 392 18.97 3.99 9.94
C ALA A 392 19.87 4.89 10.78
N SER A 393 19.39 5.44 11.90
CA SER A 393 20.18 6.40 12.70
C SER A 393 19.94 6.24 14.20
N ASN A 394 20.89 6.70 15.02
CA ASN A 394 20.70 6.86 16.46
C ASN A 394 20.36 8.30 16.86
N SER A 395 20.87 9.28 16.11
CA SER A 395 20.75 10.72 16.36
C SER A 395 19.80 11.43 15.39
N GLY A 396 19.35 10.73 14.35
CA GLY A 396 18.61 11.30 13.22
C GLY A 396 19.51 11.93 12.15
N LEU A 397 20.84 11.85 12.27
CA LEU A 397 21.81 12.53 11.39
C LEU A 397 22.25 11.70 10.17
N ASN A 398 21.38 10.82 9.66
CA ASN A 398 21.67 10.02 8.47
C ASN A 398 20.71 10.34 7.33
N GLU A 399 21.23 10.27 6.10
CA GLU A 399 20.50 10.60 4.88
C GLU A 399 20.64 9.52 3.81
N VAL A 400 19.56 9.26 3.10
CA VAL A 400 19.59 8.54 1.83
C VAL A 400 19.02 9.41 0.71
N VAL A 401 19.75 9.50 -0.39
CA VAL A 401 19.42 10.40 -1.50
C VAL A 401 19.36 9.63 -2.82
N ASN A 402 18.18 9.53 -3.41
CA ASN A 402 18.02 9.10 -4.80
C ASN A 402 18.13 10.32 -5.72
N LEU A 403 19.28 10.55 -6.33
CA LEU A 403 19.55 11.69 -7.21
C LEU A 403 18.69 11.67 -8.47
N LYS A 404 18.67 12.79 -9.20
CA LYS A 404 17.84 12.99 -10.39
C LYS A 404 17.99 11.90 -11.46
N ASP A 405 19.22 11.40 -11.65
CA ASP A 405 19.50 10.32 -12.61
C ASP A 405 19.28 8.92 -11.99
N GLY A 406 19.10 8.87 -10.68
CA GLY A 406 18.85 7.66 -9.90
C GLY A 406 17.47 7.06 -10.18
N LYS A 407 17.45 5.74 -10.35
CA LYS A 407 16.24 4.97 -10.62
C LYS A 407 16.09 3.79 -9.66
N ILE A 408 14.96 3.73 -8.96
CA ILE A 408 14.57 2.61 -8.10
C ILE A 408 13.36 1.92 -8.73
N ILE A 409 13.44 0.61 -8.94
CA ILE A 409 12.36 -0.20 -9.52
C ILE A 409 11.90 -1.22 -8.51
N LEU A 410 10.63 -1.14 -8.08
CA LEU A 410 10.03 -2.04 -7.11
C LEU A 410 9.22 -3.13 -7.81
N LYS A 411 9.36 -4.38 -7.34
CA LYS A 411 8.61 -5.55 -7.80
C LYS A 411 8.38 -6.52 -6.64
N GLY A 412 7.22 -7.18 -6.59
CA GLY A 412 6.94 -8.23 -5.61
C GLY A 412 6.19 -7.71 -4.39
N LYS A 413 6.58 -8.12 -3.17
CA LYS A 413 5.72 -7.92 -1.98
C LYS A 413 6.39 -7.14 -0.85
N LYS A 414 5.75 -6.09 -0.37
CA LYS A 414 6.20 -5.31 0.81
C LYS A 414 7.62 -4.74 0.66
N ASN A 415 8.03 -4.43 -0.57
CA ASN A 415 9.32 -3.79 -0.81
C ASN A 415 9.18 -2.28 -0.70
N ILE A 416 10.26 -1.63 -0.24
CA ILE A 416 10.29 -0.20 0.04
C ILE A 416 11.38 0.47 -0.79
N GLY A 417 11.09 1.65 -1.34
CA GLY A 417 12.08 2.51 -1.98
C GLY A 417 13.02 3.13 -0.96
N LEU A 418 12.53 4.12 -0.21
CA LEU A 418 13.27 4.82 0.85
C LEU A 418 12.62 4.55 2.21
N TYR A 419 13.43 4.20 3.22
CA TYR A 419 12.96 3.84 4.56
C TYR A 419 13.81 4.49 5.65
N SER A 420 13.18 4.98 6.71
CA SER A 420 13.86 5.59 7.86
C SER A 420 13.54 4.87 9.19
N VAL A 421 14.53 4.71 10.07
CA VAL A 421 14.35 4.04 11.38
C VAL A 421 15.36 4.51 12.44
N TYR A 422 14.98 4.47 13.73
CA TYR A 422 15.91 4.61 14.85
C TYR A 422 16.49 3.26 15.31
N ILE A 423 17.80 3.15 15.51
CA ILE A 423 18.48 1.88 15.88
C ILE A 423 18.53 1.65 17.41
N HIS A 424 18.71 2.69 18.23
CA HIS A 424 18.89 2.57 19.70
C HIS A 424 17.89 3.36 20.57
N GLY A 425 16.70 3.62 20.04
CA GLY A 425 15.67 4.41 20.72
C GLY A 425 15.70 5.88 20.29
N GLU A 426 14.53 6.52 20.33
CA GLU A 426 14.37 7.93 19.99
C GLU A 426 14.97 8.81 21.10
N ASP A 427 15.82 9.78 20.74
CA ASP A 427 16.24 10.85 21.67
C ASP A 427 15.00 11.65 22.14
N ASP A 428 14.98 12.08 23.41
CA ASP A 428 13.82 12.71 24.03
C ASP A 428 13.57 14.14 23.49
N ASP A 429 14.56 14.74 22.82
CA ASP A 429 14.66 16.19 22.62
C ASP A 429 14.57 16.65 21.14
N ASN A 430 13.84 15.88 20.32
CA ASN A 430 13.78 15.93 18.84
C ASN A 430 15.09 15.49 18.19
N GLY A 431 15.00 14.75 17.07
CA GLY A 431 16.16 14.31 16.30
C GLY A 431 17.17 15.44 16.08
N GLN A 432 18.45 15.16 16.38
CA GLN A 432 19.55 16.14 16.32
C GLN A 432 19.66 16.83 14.96
N TYR A 433 19.15 16.17 13.92
CA TYR A 433 18.96 16.70 12.58
C TYR A 433 18.30 18.08 12.53
N ARG A 434 17.09 18.22 13.08
CA ARG A 434 16.34 19.49 13.04
C ARG A 434 16.93 20.54 13.98
N LYS A 435 17.48 20.10 15.11
CA LYS A 435 17.97 20.97 16.18
C LYS A 435 19.33 21.59 15.87
N PHE A 436 20.22 20.82 15.23
CA PHE A 436 21.61 21.23 15.02
C PHE A 436 21.99 21.30 13.55
N TYR A 437 21.71 20.25 12.77
CA TYR A 437 22.21 20.18 11.39
C TYR A 437 21.47 21.15 10.45
N MET A 438 20.13 21.17 10.47
CA MET A 438 19.35 22.06 9.60
C MET A 438 19.65 23.56 9.81
N PRO A 439 19.79 24.07 11.06
CA PRO A 439 20.14 25.47 11.28
C PRO A 439 21.58 25.84 10.88
N LEU A 440 22.51 24.89 10.95
CA LEU A 440 23.91 25.11 10.54
C LEU A 440 24.06 25.18 9.02
N TYR A 441 23.27 24.39 8.29
CA TYR A 441 23.32 24.30 6.84
C TYR A 441 22.00 24.72 6.16
N PRO A 442 21.49 25.95 6.40
CA PRO A 442 20.14 26.35 5.97
C PRO A 442 19.98 26.45 4.45
N THR A 443 21.09 26.51 3.71
CA THR A 443 21.12 26.55 2.25
C THR A 443 21.24 25.17 1.61
N ARG A 444 21.58 24.13 2.38
CA ARG A 444 21.65 22.76 1.88
C ARG A 444 20.25 22.17 1.74
N GLU A 445 20.13 21.25 0.80
CA GLU A 445 18.92 20.47 0.65
C GLU A 445 18.92 19.38 1.73
N LEU A 446 17.94 19.48 2.64
CA LEU A 446 17.91 18.75 3.90
C LEU A 446 16.71 17.78 3.94
N GLY A 447 16.95 16.53 4.32
CA GLY A 447 15.97 15.52 4.73
C GLY A 447 16.64 14.15 4.91
N ASN A 448 16.10 13.29 5.79
CA ASN A 448 16.62 11.93 5.96
C ASN A 448 16.37 11.07 4.72
N LEU A 449 15.21 11.20 4.08
CA LEU A 449 14.85 10.47 2.86
C LEU A 449 14.60 11.45 1.72
N ILE A 450 15.46 11.47 0.70
CA ILE A 450 15.35 12.44 -0.40
C ILE A 450 15.21 11.73 -1.74
N ASN A 451 14.15 12.06 -2.49
CA ASN A 451 13.94 11.62 -3.86
C ASN A 451 13.98 12.78 -4.87
N HIS A 452 15.01 12.80 -5.70
CA HIS A 452 15.12 13.62 -6.92
C HIS A 452 14.88 12.81 -8.19
N GLY A 453 15.13 11.51 -8.14
CA GLY A 453 15.01 10.61 -9.29
C GLY A 453 13.62 10.01 -9.47
N VAL A 454 13.62 8.76 -9.96
CA VAL A 454 12.40 7.99 -10.22
C VAL A 454 12.32 6.78 -9.28
N ILE A 455 11.18 6.62 -8.63
CA ILE A 455 10.77 5.39 -7.94
C ILE A 455 9.54 4.85 -8.65
N GLU A 456 9.63 3.69 -9.29
CA GLU A 456 8.53 3.13 -10.06
C GLU A 456 8.32 1.64 -9.81
N THR A 457 7.14 1.12 -10.14
CA THR A 457 6.93 -0.32 -10.20
C THR A 457 7.37 -0.91 -11.54
N ASN A 458 7.91 -2.13 -11.51
CA ASN A 458 7.94 -2.94 -12.72
C ASN A 458 6.49 -3.32 -13.09
N ASN A 459 6.07 -2.99 -14.31
CA ASN A 459 4.72 -3.20 -14.80
C ASN A 459 4.58 -4.39 -15.77
N ASP A 460 5.61 -5.24 -15.89
CA ASP A 460 5.56 -6.45 -16.73
C ASP A 460 4.51 -7.44 -16.19
N ASN A 461 4.44 -7.61 -14.86
CA ASN A 461 3.47 -8.44 -14.15
C ASN A 461 2.86 -7.71 -12.94
N VAL A 462 1.99 -6.72 -13.20
CA VAL A 462 1.40 -5.85 -12.16
C VAL A 462 0.72 -6.61 -11.01
N GLU A 463 0.16 -7.80 -11.27
CA GLU A 463 -0.51 -8.64 -10.26
C GLU A 463 0.43 -9.16 -9.17
N GLU A 464 1.74 -9.21 -9.42
CA GLU A 464 2.75 -9.61 -8.43
C GLU A 464 3.04 -8.49 -7.40
N ASN A 465 2.73 -7.23 -7.75
CA ASN A 465 3.05 -6.07 -6.94
C ASN A 465 2.02 -5.89 -5.81
N GLU A 466 2.47 -6.09 -4.58
CA GLU A 466 1.62 -6.06 -3.39
C GLU A 466 2.28 -5.27 -2.24
N ASN A 467 1.58 -4.28 -1.68
CA ASN A 467 2.01 -3.49 -0.53
C ASN A 467 3.39 -2.81 -0.69
N LEU A 468 3.72 -2.37 -1.91
CA LEU A 468 4.97 -1.66 -2.21
C LEU A 468 4.88 -0.21 -1.72
N ILE A 469 5.97 0.32 -1.15
CA ILE A 469 6.01 1.71 -0.64
C ILE A 469 7.14 2.48 -1.32
N GLY A 470 6.85 3.69 -1.82
CA GLY A 470 7.86 4.57 -2.40
C GLY A 470 8.77 5.18 -1.33
N ILE A 471 8.18 5.93 -0.40
CA ILE A 471 8.84 6.51 0.76
C ILE A 471 8.06 6.12 2.02
N ASP A 472 8.73 5.51 2.98
CA ASP A 472 8.18 5.13 4.29
C ASP A 472 8.91 5.88 5.40
N ILE A 473 8.18 6.82 6.02
CA ILE A 473 8.69 7.74 7.05
C ILE A 473 8.12 7.31 8.40
N LEU A 474 9.01 7.01 9.32
CA LEU A 474 8.68 6.66 10.70
C LEU A 474 9.25 7.70 11.67
N TYR A 475 8.62 7.79 12.84
CA TYR A 475 9.08 8.62 13.96
C TYR A 475 9.04 10.12 13.63
N ASP A 476 10.01 10.90 14.12
CA ASP A 476 10.13 12.35 13.92
C ASP A 476 11.13 12.70 12.79
N LEU A 477 11.31 11.80 11.83
CA LEU A 477 12.25 11.95 10.70
C LEU A 477 11.63 12.67 9.50
N ASP A 478 12.50 13.14 8.59
CA ASP A 478 12.11 14.01 7.49
C ASP A 478 12.32 13.36 6.12
N ALA A 479 11.40 13.67 5.20
CA ALA A 479 11.52 13.24 3.81
C ALA A 479 11.12 14.32 2.83
N LYS A 480 11.70 14.24 1.64
CA LYS A 480 11.50 15.20 0.56
C LYS A 480 11.35 14.51 -0.79
N ASN A 481 10.33 14.91 -1.55
CA ASN A 481 10.16 14.48 -2.93
C ASN A 481 10.20 15.68 -3.89
N THR A 482 11.13 15.61 -4.83
CA THR A 482 11.25 16.55 -5.98
C THR A 482 11.21 15.81 -7.32
N GLY A 483 11.25 14.47 -7.29
CA GLY A 483 11.23 13.59 -8.45
C GLY A 483 9.86 12.95 -8.69
N THR A 484 9.88 11.75 -9.24
CA THR A 484 8.67 10.97 -9.59
C THR A 484 8.56 9.72 -8.73
N ILE A 485 7.35 9.46 -8.23
CA ILE A 485 6.94 8.19 -7.65
C ILE A 485 5.74 7.68 -8.45
N ASP A 486 5.86 6.57 -9.20
CA ASP A 486 4.76 5.97 -9.98
C ASP A 486 4.62 4.48 -9.68
N LEU A 487 3.69 4.15 -8.78
CA LEU A 487 3.49 2.79 -8.31
C LEU A 487 2.16 2.21 -8.79
N THR A 488 2.20 0.98 -9.31
CA THR A 488 1.02 0.21 -9.72
C THR A 488 1.02 -1.18 -9.09
N GLY A 489 -0.07 -1.53 -8.39
CA GLY A 489 -0.25 -2.82 -7.73
C GLY A 489 -1.34 -2.80 -6.66
N LYS A 490 -1.49 -3.90 -5.92
CA LYS A 490 -2.44 -4.01 -4.80
C LYS A 490 -1.83 -3.43 -3.53
N GLY A 491 -2.51 -2.51 -2.86
CA GLY A 491 -2.09 -1.93 -1.58
C GLY A 491 -0.82 -1.06 -1.66
N VAL A 492 -0.43 -0.62 -2.86
CA VAL A 492 0.78 0.19 -3.04
C VAL A 492 0.61 1.60 -2.48
N MET A 493 1.65 2.16 -1.89
CA MET A 493 1.64 3.50 -1.30
C MET A 493 2.77 4.36 -1.85
N GLY A 494 2.47 5.52 -2.41
CA GLY A 494 3.52 6.44 -2.89
C GLY A 494 4.37 6.94 -1.73
N VAL A 495 3.71 7.53 -0.73
CA VAL A 495 4.30 7.97 0.53
C VAL A 495 3.47 7.48 1.69
N TYR A 496 4.10 6.85 2.66
CA TYR A 496 3.52 6.54 3.96
C TYR A 496 4.27 7.34 5.03
N ASN A 497 3.55 8.25 5.68
CA ASN A 497 4.08 9.09 6.74
C ASN A 497 3.40 8.74 8.07
N SER A 498 4.09 8.04 8.96
CA SER A 498 3.48 7.53 10.19
C SER A 498 4.27 7.87 11.45
N MET A 499 3.64 8.65 12.31
CA MET A 499 4.07 8.81 13.71
C MET A 499 3.20 7.92 14.59
N ARG A 500 3.83 7.20 15.53
CA ARG A 500 3.14 6.21 16.38
C ARG A 500 3.11 6.55 17.87
N THR A 501 3.94 7.47 18.34
CA THR A 501 4.27 7.55 19.77
C THR A 501 3.63 8.78 20.45
N ALA A 502 2.49 8.55 21.11
CA ALA A 502 2.16 9.35 22.28
C ALA A 502 3.18 8.99 23.39
N PHE A 503 3.73 9.97 24.09
CA PHE A 503 4.86 9.71 25.00
C PHE A 503 4.49 9.90 26.47
N GLU A 504 3.58 10.83 26.80
CA GLU A 504 3.15 11.07 28.18
C GLU A 504 1.66 11.40 28.27
N VAL A 505 1.08 11.11 29.43
CA VAL A 505 -0.25 11.58 29.83
C VAL A 505 -0.06 12.46 31.05
N ASP A 506 -0.49 13.71 30.97
CA ASP A 506 -0.35 14.63 32.09
C ASP A 506 -1.34 14.32 33.23
N LYS A 507 -1.19 15.05 34.35
CA LYS A 507 -2.03 14.94 35.56
C LYS A 507 -3.51 15.29 35.34
N ASN A 508 -3.86 15.98 34.26
CA ASN A 508 -5.24 16.27 33.86
C ASN A 508 -5.81 15.20 32.93
N GLY A 509 -4.98 14.26 32.49
CA GLY A 509 -5.32 13.19 31.55
C GLY A 509 -5.11 13.57 30.09
N ASP A 510 -4.48 14.70 29.78
CA ASP A 510 -4.19 15.12 28.40
C ASP A 510 -2.97 14.38 27.85
N VAL A 511 -3.02 13.98 26.59
CA VAL A 511 -1.96 13.20 25.93
C VAL A 511 -0.99 14.15 25.25
N SER A 512 0.30 14.06 25.62
CA SER A 512 1.37 14.74 24.93
C SER A 512 1.94 13.87 23.81
N TYR A 513 2.11 14.46 22.64
CA TYR A 513 2.67 13.83 21.44
C TYR A 513 4.05 14.43 21.15
N ARG A 514 5.05 13.59 20.82
CA ARG A 514 6.35 14.07 20.33
C ARG A 514 6.17 14.84 19.02
N ASN A 515 7.19 15.55 18.56
CA ASN A 515 7.08 16.16 17.23
C ASN A 515 6.91 15.08 16.17
N GLY A 516 6.06 15.34 15.18
CA GLY A 516 5.85 14.41 14.07
C GLY A 516 6.95 14.51 13.02
N SER A 517 6.95 13.57 12.10
CA SER A 517 7.73 13.56 10.87
C SER A 517 7.29 14.66 9.90
N GLN A 518 8.21 15.14 9.05
CA GLN A 518 7.90 16.11 7.99
C GLN A 518 8.08 15.48 6.61
N PHE A 519 7.06 15.60 5.77
CA PHE A 519 7.15 15.30 4.35
C PHE A 519 6.97 16.58 3.52
N VAL A 520 7.91 16.87 2.62
CA VAL A 520 7.83 18.02 1.71
C VAL A 520 7.87 17.58 0.25
N MET A 521 6.89 18.01 -0.53
CA MET A 521 6.88 17.84 -1.98
C MET A 521 6.96 19.20 -2.65
N LYS A 522 8.07 19.44 -3.38
CA LYS A 522 8.32 20.69 -4.10
C LYS A 522 9.26 20.51 -5.28
N LYS A 523 9.34 21.47 -6.19
CA LYS A 523 10.36 21.48 -7.25
C LYS A 523 11.73 21.72 -6.62
N GLY A 524 12.74 21.01 -7.12
CA GLY A 524 14.09 21.04 -6.55
C GLY A 524 14.94 19.90 -7.11
N GLY A 525 16.10 19.63 -6.50
CA GLY A 525 16.95 18.50 -6.91
C GLY A 525 17.45 18.54 -8.35
N GLY A 526 17.59 19.73 -8.94
CA GLY A 526 17.95 19.90 -10.36
C GLY A 526 16.86 19.52 -11.36
N ASN A 527 15.61 19.27 -10.92
CA ASN A 527 14.49 18.93 -11.80
C ASN A 527 13.84 20.15 -12.46
N ILE A 528 13.59 20.04 -13.77
CA ILE A 528 12.87 21.06 -14.55
C ILE A 528 11.35 20.85 -14.43
N LYS A 529 10.92 19.58 -14.39
CA LYS A 529 9.52 19.20 -14.20
C LYS A 529 9.16 19.29 -12.71
N ALA A 530 7.89 19.58 -12.44
CA ALA A 530 7.36 19.51 -11.08
C ALA A 530 7.31 18.04 -10.61
N PRO A 531 7.42 17.77 -9.30
CA PRO A 531 7.37 16.41 -8.78
C PRO A 531 6.01 15.75 -9.03
N GLU A 532 5.99 14.42 -9.09
CA GLU A 532 4.77 13.62 -9.25
C GLU A 532 4.72 12.46 -8.26
N ILE A 533 3.54 12.21 -7.69
CA ILE A 533 3.22 10.99 -6.94
C ILE A 533 1.96 10.39 -7.56
N LYS A 534 2.08 9.17 -8.09
CA LYS A 534 1.00 8.41 -8.71
C LYS A 534 0.93 7.02 -8.09
N ALA A 535 -0.25 6.63 -7.63
CA ALA A 535 -0.54 5.30 -7.12
C ALA A 535 -1.75 4.69 -7.83
N SER A 536 -1.64 3.48 -8.36
CA SER A 536 -2.71 2.84 -9.14
C SER A 536 -2.93 1.40 -8.70
N GLY A 537 -4.19 0.96 -8.60
CA GLY A 537 -4.56 -0.42 -8.28
C GLY A 537 -5.50 -0.56 -7.09
N GLU A 538 -5.76 -1.81 -6.69
CA GLU A 538 -6.66 -2.12 -5.56
C GLU A 538 -6.08 -1.58 -4.25
N ASN A 539 -6.85 -0.80 -3.50
CA ASN A 539 -6.42 -0.25 -2.20
C ASN A 539 -5.11 0.57 -2.28
N SER A 540 -4.76 1.13 -3.44
CA SER A 540 -3.56 1.96 -3.59
C SER A 540 -3.74 3.32 -2.92
N ILE A 541 -2.67 3.94 -2.42
CA ILE A 541 -2.73 5.29 -1.82
C ILE A 541 -1.57 6.15 -2.32
N ALA A 542 -1.82 7.35 -2.83
CA ALA A 542 -0.71 8.20 -3.29
C ALA A 542 0.06 8.77 -2.08
N LEU A 543 -0.63 9.38 -1.12
CA LEU A 543 -0.04 9.84 0.13
C LEU A 543 -0.94 9.49 1.31
N TYR A 544 -0.39 8.73 2.25
CA TYR A 544 -1.04 8.36 3.50
C TYR A 544 -0.28 8.96 4.68
N SER A 545 -0.91 9.87 5.43
CA SER A 545 -0.38 10.36 6.70
C SER A 545 -1.22 9.85 7.87
N ASN A 546 -0.58 9.19 8.83
CA ASN A 546 -1.20 8.68 10.05
C ASN A 546 -0.50 9.23 11.29
N GLY A 547 -1.29 9.82 12.18
CA GLY A 547 -0.80 10.34 13.45
C GLY A 547 -0.86 11.86 13.55
N ILE A 548 -0.88 12.31 14.80
CA ILE A 548 -1.00 13.71 15.20
C ILE A 548 0.37 14.38 15.08
N LYS A 549 0.42 15.67 14.78
CA LYS A 549 1.67 16.48 14.60
C LYS A 549 2.54 16.16 13.37
N ASN A 550 2.22 15.17 12.53
CA ASN A 550 2.91 15.05 11.23
C ASN A 550 2.68 16.31 10.41
N GLU A 551 3.73 16.81 9.77
CA GLU A 551 3.63 17.89 8.80
C GLU A 551 3.80 17.33 7.39
N ASN A 552 2.79 17.46 6.56
CA ASN A 552 2.88 17.10 5.14
C ASN A 552 2.66 18.37 4.33
N LYS A 553 3.68 18.86 3.64
CA LYS A 553 3.65 20.09 2.86
C LYS A 553 3.79 19.75 1.38
N ILE A 554 2.69 19.83 0.65
CA ILE A 554 2.66 19.65 -0.80
C ILE A 554 2.64 21.04 -1.43
N GLU A 555 3.83 21.61 -1.62
CA GLU A 555 3.98 22.99 -2.10
C GLU A 555 3.60 23.09 -3.59
N GLU A 556 4.07 22.14 -4.40
CA GLU A 556 3.80 22.08 -5.84
C GLU A 556 3.98 20.66 -6.41
N GLY A 557 3.50 20.44 -7.63
CA GLY A 557 3.58 19.15 -8.32
C GLY A 557 2.22 18.48 -8.49
N LYS A 558 2.23 17.19 -8.83
CA LYS A 558 1.01 16.44 -9.16
C LYS A 558 0.85 15.22 -8.27
N ILE A 559 -0.33 15.06 -7.68
CA ILE A 559 -0.68 13.86 -6.92
C ILE A 559 -1.88 13.20 -7.60
N SER A 560 -1.77 11.90 -7.91
CA SER A 560 -2.87 11.17 -8.53
C SER A 560 -3.06 9.75 -8.03
N SER A 561 -4.32 9.30 -8.04
CA SER A 561 -4.67 7.92 -7.69
C SER A 561 -5.73 7.33 -8.60
N TYR A 562 -5.53 6.09 -9.05
CA TYR A 562 -6.45 5.36 -9.92
C TYR A 562 -6.87 4.04 -9.25
N GLY A 563 -8.15 3.93 -8.89
CA GLY A 563 -8.69 2.75 -8.17
C GLY A 563 -8.47 2.72 -6.66
N GLY A 564 -7.78 3.72 -6.10
CA GLY A 564 -7.51 3.85 -4.66
C GLY A 564 -7.67 5.29 -4.15
N VAL A 565 -6.92 5.69 -3.12
CA VAL A 565 -7.02 7.04 -2.51
C VAL A 565 -5.88 7.94 -2.97
N ALA A 566 -6.13 9.22 -3.29
CA ALA A 566 -5.05 10.17 -3.55
C ALA A 566 -4.44 10.67 -2.24
N LEU A 567 -5.24 11.30 -1.39
CA LEU A 567 -4.79 11.85 -0.12
C LEU A 567 -5.58 11.23 1.04
N TYR A 568 -4.86 10.52 1.92
CA TYR A 568 -5.41 9.99 3.16
C TYR A 568 -4.77 10.67 4.37
N ALA A 569 -5.54 11.46 5.11
CA ALA A 569 -5.19 11.96 6.43
C ALA A 569 -5.93 11.18 7.53
N ASP A 570 -5.22 10.37 8.32
CA ASP A 570 -5.73 9.66 9.50
C ASP A 570 -5.22 10.33 10.77
N ARG A 571 -6.10 11.09 11.45
CA ARG A 571 -5.74 11.92 12.62
C ARG A 571 -4.54 12.84 12.34
N SER A 572 -4.40 13.27 11.09
CA SER A 572 -3.24 13.97 10.55
C SER A 572 -3.65 15.17 9.69
N SER A 573 -2.68 15.92 9.19
CA SER A 573 -2.91 17.08 8.32
C SER A 573 -2.03 17.06 7.07
N ILE A 574 -2.59 17.53 5.94
CA ILE A 574 -1.86 17.71 4.68
C ILE A 574 -2.08 19.14 4.18
N ASP A 575 -1.00 19.90 4.06
CA ASP A 575 -0.97 21.28 3.63
C ASP A 575 -0.77 21.33 2.10
N LEU A 576 -1.63 22.04 1.41
CA LEU A 576 -1.70 22.11 -0.05
C LEU A 576 -1.38 23.53 -0.52
N GLY A 577 -0.26 23.65 -1.22
CA GLY A 577 0.26 24.87 -1.79
C GLY A 577 1.05 25.73 -0.81
N THR A 578 1.55 26.84 -1.34
CA THR A 578 2.11 27.97 -0.60
C THR A 578 1.34 29.24 -1.00
N SER A 579 1.76 30.41 -0.54
CA SER A 579 1.16 31.68 -1.02
C SER A 579 1.33 31.91 -2.53
N SER A 580 2.31 31.27 -3.17
CA SER A 580 2.69 31.49 -4.58
C SER A 580 2.60 30.24 -5.47
N THR A 581 2.59 29.04 -4.89
CA THR A 581 2.57 27.77 -5.64
C THR A 581 1.43 26.88 -5.18
N SER A 582 1.05 25.89 -6.00
CA SER A 582 -0.06 24.99 -5.70
C SER A 582 0.13 23.64 -6.40
N PRO A 583 -0.28 22.52 -5.77
CA PRO A 583 -0.32 21.24 -6.42
C PRO A 583 -1.56 21.05 -7.30
N GLU A 584 -1.47 20.06 -8.20
CA GLU A 584 -2.58 19.54 -8.99
C GLU A 584 -2.96 18.14 -8.51
N LEU A 585 -4.27 17.90 -8.34
CA LEU A 585 -4.79 16.61 -7.89
C LEU A 585 -5.59 15.93 -9.00
N ALA A 586 -5.48 14.60 -9.11
CA ALA A 586 -6.31 13.83 -10.03
C ALA A 586 -6.72 12.46 -9.50
N VAL A 587 -7.96 12.05 -9.73
CA VAL A 587 -8.40 10.67 -9.47
C VAL A 587 -9.23 10.08 -10.59
N GLY A 588 -9.21 8.76 -10.72
CA GLY A 588 -10.03 8.02 -11.70
C GLY A 588 -10.14 6.54 -11.33
N ASN A 589 -10.68 5.75 -12.25
CA ASN A 589 -10.76 4.30 -12.05
C ASN A 589 -9.49 3.55 -12.43
N TYR A 590 -9.35 2.35 -11.86
CA TYR A 590 -8.45 1.32 -12.32
C TYR A 590 -9.25 0.04 -12.52
N GLY A 591 -9.52 -0.33 -13.78
CA GLY A 591 -10.49 -1.37 -14.10
C GLY A 591 -11.88 -1.04 -13.52
N LYS A 592 -12.38 -1.89 -12.62
CA LYS A 592 -13.66 -1.71 -11.91
C LYS A 592 -13.54 -0.96 -10.59
N MET A 593 -12.33 -0.62 -10.15
CA MET A 593 -12.07 0.03 -8.88
C MET A 593 -12.20 1.54 -9.03
N VAL A 594 -12.84 2.18 -8.05
CA VAL A 594 -13.14 3.61 -8.03
C VAL A 594 -12.09 4.34 -7.21
N GLY A 595 -11.44 5.36 -7.79
CA GLY A 595 -10.53 6.22 -7.05
C GLY A 595 -11.26 7.28 -6.23
N VAL A 596 -10.74 7.62 -5.05
CA VAL A 596 -11.24 8.67 -4.14
C VAL A 596 -10.16 9.72 -3.92
N MET A 597 -10.48 11.01 -4.08
CA MET A 597 -9.46 12.06 -3.93
C MET A 597 -9.09 12.32 -2.47
N PHE A 598 -10.08 12.57 -1.62
CA PHE A 598 -9.87 12.89 -0.21
C PHE A 598 -10.53 11.85 0.69
N TYR A 599 -9.74 11.29 1.60
CA TYR A 599 -10.22 10.39 2.65
C TYR A 599 -9.66 10.87 4.01
N ASN A 600 -10.54 11.12 4.99
CA ASN A 600 -10.13 11.70 6.27
C ASN A 600 -10.64 10.95 7.51
N TYR A 601 -11.09 9.70 7.33
CA TYR A 601 -11.64 8.90 8.42
C TYR A 601 -10.53 8.13 9.16
N SER A 602 -10.51 8.26 10.48
CA SER A 602 -9.76 7.38 11.38
C SER A 602 -10.58 6.14 11.70
N HIS A 603 -9.92 4.98 11.65
CA HIS A 603 -10.47 3.69 12.07
C HIS A 603 -10.04 3.30 13.48
N THR A 604 -9.37 4.20 14.20
CA THR A 604 -8.93 3.98 15.58
C THR A 604 -9.17 5.20 16.46
N ILE A 605 -9.27 4.97 17.77
CA ILE A 605 -9.24 6.02 18.79
C ILE A 605 -8.24 5.65 19.89
N PRO A 606 -7.73 6.64 20.65
CA PRO A 606 -6.99 6.36 21.87
C PRO A 606 -7.81 5.47 22.82
N ASN A 607 -7.17 4.47 23.41
CA ASN A 607 -7.78 3.58 24.39
C ASN A 607 -8.05 4.36 25.68
N LYS A 608 -9.22 4.16 26.28
CA LYS A 608 -9.62 4.82 27.53
C LYS A 608 -8.72 4.44 28.71
N ASP A 609 -8.28 3.18 28.77
CA ASP A 609 -7.46 2.63 29.86
C ASP A 609 -5.97 2.90 29.66
N ASN A 610 -5.54 3.03 28.40
CA ASN A 610 -4.18 3.40 28.04
C ASN A 610 -4.21 4.35 26.84
N LYS A 611 -4.24 5.66 27.10
CA LYS A 611 -4.33 6.68 26.06
C LYS A 611 -3.11 6.72 25.12
N LEU A 612 -2.03 6.00 25.43
CA LEU A 612 -0.86 5.85 24.55
C LEU A 612 -1.07 4.76 23.47
N LYS A 613 -2.12 3.95 23.59
CA LYS A 613 -2.47 2.89 22.63
C LYS A 613 -3.74 3.26 21.87
N ASN A 614 -3.74 3.03 20.56
CA ASN A 614 -4.96 3.16 19.75
C ASN A 614 -5.69 1.81 19.64
N VAL A 615 -7.02 1.85 19.68
CA VAL A 615 -7.91 0.69 19.51
C VAL A 615 -8.82 0.88 18.30
N PRO A 616 -9.13 -0.18 17.54
CA PRO A 616 -10.05 -0.10 16.43
C PRO A 616 -11.45 0.34 16.86
N ILE A 617 -12.12 1.09 15.99
CA ILE A 617 -13.52 1.46 16.17
C ILE A 617 -14.36 0.91 15.02
N GLU A 618 -15.57 0.47 15.35
CA GLU A 618 -16.51 0.00 14.32
C GLU A 618 -16.99 1.13 13.40
N ARG A 619 -17.03 2.35 13.96
CA ARG A 619 -17.53 3.57 13.32
C ARG A 619 -16.38 4.54 13.09
N PRO A 620 -15.91 4.69 11.85
CA PRO A 620 -14.84 5.63 11.53
C PRO A 620 -15.26 7.07 11.83
N ILE A 621 -14.30 7.90 12.27
CA ILE A 621 -14.54 9.30 12.64
C ILE A 621 -13.73 10.21 11.71
N PRO A 622 -14.32 11.27 11.12
CA PRO A 622 -13.57 12.18 10.27
C PRO A 622 -12.66 13.07 11.13
N THR A 623 -11.36 12.78 11.12
CA THR A 623 -10.35 13.47 11.97
C THR A 623 -9.24 14.13 11.15
N GLY A 624 -9.03 13.70 9.90
CA GLY A 624 -8.03 14.28 9.01
C GLY A 624 -8.46 15.63 8.44
N VAL A 625 -7.48 16.50 8.19
CA VAL A 625 -7.68 17.83 7.61
C VAL A 625 -6.73 18.09 6.44
N PHE A 626 -7.22 18.83 5.45
CA PHE A 626 -6.46 19.28 4.27
C PHE A 626 -6.44 20.81 4.26
N VAL A 627 -5.26 21.40 4.43
CA VAL A 627 -5.11 22.84 4.65
C VAL A 627 -4.79 23.51 3.32
N LEU A 628 -5.66 24.41 2.87
CA LEU A 628 -5.49 25.15 1.63
C LEU A 628 -4.69 26.43 1.89
N ASN A 629 -3.43 26.45 1.46
CA ASN A 629 -2.59 27.65 1.46
C ASN A 629 -2.67 28.42 0.13
N ASN A 630 -3.16 27.74 -0.93
CA ASN A 630 -3.49 28.35 -2.21
C ASN A 630 -4.79 27.79 -2.79
N ASP A 631 -5.22 28.35 -3.93
CA ASP A 631 -6.23 27.70 -4.75
C ASP A 631 -5.63 26.42 -5.36
N VAL A 632 -6.31 25.29 -5.19
CA VAL A 632 -5.83 23.97 -5.62
C VAL A 632 -6.72 23.47 -6.74
N ASN A 633 -6.12 23.03 -7.85
CA ASN A 633 -6.87 22.46 -8.97
C ASN A 633 -6.94 20.94 -8.84
N ALA A 634 -8.15 20.41 -9.02
CA ALA A 634 -8.44 19.00 -8.88
C ALA A 634 -9.29 18.50 -10.05
N THR A 635 -8.90 17.39 -10.66
CA THR A 635 -9.67 16.74 -11.73
C THR A 635 -10.19 15.37 -11.29
N VAL A 636 -11.50 15.17 -11.37
CA VAL A 636 -12.14 13.87 -11.15
C VAL A 636 -12.47 13.28 -12.51
N LYS A 637 -11.76 12.21 -12.87
CA LYS A 637 -11.91 11.49 -14.13
C LYS A 637 -13.05 10.49 -14.05
N ASN A 638 -13.32 9.81 -15.17
CA ASN A 638 -14.34 8.78 -15.27
C ASN A 638 -14.29 7.78 -14.10
N GLU A 639 -15.45 7.49 -13.52
CA GLU A 639 -15.65 6.62 -12.35
C GLU A 639 -14.86 7.02 -11.09
N GLY A 640 -14.10 8.12 -11.10
CA GLY A 640 -13.47 8.69 -9.90
C GLY A 640 -14.49 9.43 -9.03
N SER A 641 -14.17 9.55 -7.73
CA SER A 641 -14.96 10.27 -6.74
C SER A 641 -14.11 11.31 -6.00
N ALA A 642 -14.65 12.51 -5.75
CA ALA A 642 -13.91 13.53 -5.00
C ALA A 642 -13.88 13.22 -3.49
N PHE A 643 -15.04 12.96 -2.91
CA PHE A 643 -15.22 12.85 -1.46
C PHE A 643 -15.94 11.56 -1.08
N TYR A 644 -15.43 10.91 -0.03
CA TYR A 644 -16.06 9.75 0.59
C TYR A 644 -16.75 10.16 1.89
N LEU A 645 -17.97 9.67 2.11
CA LEU A 645 -18.80 9.96 3.28
C LEU A 645 -19.35 8.67 3.92
N VAL A 646 -19.64 8.74 5.21
CA VAL A 646 -20.22 7.64 5.99
C VAL A 646 -21.39 8.15 6.83
N LYS A 647 -22.45 7.37 6.92
CA LYS A 647 -23.61 7.60 7.79
C LYS A 647 -24.19 9.01 7.63
N ASP A 648 -24.41 9.72 8.74
CA ASP A 648 -25.09 11.00 8.78
C ASP A 648 -24.21 12.17 8.28
N ASP A 649 -22.93 11.94 7.95
CA ASP A 649 -22.09 12.97 7.33
C ASP A 649 -22.65 13.40 5.96
N MET A 650 -23.35 12.49 5.27
CA MET A 650 -24.07 12.79 4.03
C MET A 650 -25.19 13.83 4.19
N ASN A 651 -25.68 14.06 5.42
CA ASN A 651 -26.71 15.06 5.73
C ASN A 651 -26.11 16.43 6.09
N ARG A 652 -24.79 16.52 6.31
CA ARG A 652 -24.09 17.72 6.75
C ARG A 652 -22.88 18.04 5.86
N LYS A 653 -23.01 17.83 4.55
CA LYS A 653 -21.90 17.92 3.57
C LYS A 653 -21.09 19.22 3.66
N ALA A 654 -21.77 20.37 3.79
CA ALA A 654 -21.10 21.66 3.88
C ALA A 654 -20.25 21.80 5.16
N GLU A 655 -20.80 21.40 6.31
CA GLU A 655 -20.08 21.35 7.59
C GLU A 655 -18.91 20.36 7.51
N PHE A 656 -19.16 19.17 6.98
CA PHE A 656 -18.14 18.14 6.78
C PHE A 656 -16.97 18.65 5.92
N LEU A 657 -17.26 19.28 4.79
CA LEU A 657 -16.22 19.83 3.91
C LEU A 657 -15.51 21.03 4.54
N ASN A 658 -16.20 21.90 5.28
CA ASN A 658 -15.57 22.99 6.01
C ASN A 658 -14.58 22.46 7.06
N ASN A 659 -14.93 21.39 7.77
CA ASN A 659 -14.05 20.73 8.74
C ASN A 659 -12.89 20.01 8.04
N MET A 660 -13.18 19.27 6.96
CA MET A 660 -12.17 18.58 6.14
C MET A 660 -11.14 19.56 5.58
N PHE A 661 -11.56 20.76 5.16
CA PHE A 661 -10.68 21.79 4.61
C PHE A 661 -10.28 22.88 5.61
N ALA A 662 -10.34 22.58 6.92
CA ALA A 662 -9.86 23.45 7.99
C ALA A 662 -10.32 24.92 7.84
N ASP A 663 -11.62 25.14 7.56
CA ASP A 663 -12.20 26.48 7.44
C ASP A 663 -12.00 27.29 8.73
N GLU A 664 -12.16 26.60 9.87
CA GLU A 664 -11.82 27.06 11.21
C GLU A 664 -10.85 26.08 11.88
N PRO A 665 -10.03 26.54 12.84
CA PRO A 665 -9.14 25.66 13.59
C PRO A 665 -9.89 24.56 14.34
N ASN A 666 -9.45 23.31 14.17
CA ASN A 666 -9.94 22.19 14.96
C ASN A 666 -8.97 21.87 16.10
N ALA A 667 -9.33 22.28 17.32
CA ALA A 667 -8.50 22.07 18.52
C ALA A 667 -8.26 20.58 18.85
N THR A 668 -9.11 19.66 18.37
CA THR A 668 -8.97 18.22 18.63
C THR A 668 -7.87 17.58 17.77
N TYR A 669 -7.68 18.07 16.53
CA TYR A 669 -6.75 17.48 15.58
C TYR A 669 -5.96 18.57 14.82
N ASN A 670 -4.70 18.76 15.20
CA ASN A 670 -3.68 19.61 14.55
C ASN A 670 -3.89 21.13 14.60
N ASN A 671 -5.06 21.64 15.02
CA ASN A 671 -5.34 23.07 15.22
C ASN A 671 -4.94 24.00 14.05
N LYS A 672 -4.99 23.48 12.81
CA LYS A 672 -4.63 24.22 11.59
C LYS A 672 -5.84 24.94 10.99
N LYS A 673 -5.58 26.00 10.22
CA LYS A 673 -6.58 26.78 9.47
C LYS A 673 -6.11 27.01 8.04
N SER A 674 -7.00 26.83 7.06
CA SER A 674 -6.77 27.20 5.67
C SER A 674 -6.70 28.72 5.50
N ALA A 675 -5.83 29.19 4.61
CA ALA A 675 -5.68 30.61 4.29
C ALA A 675 -7.00 31.19 3.76
N ASP A 676 -7.34 32.41 4.15
CA ASP A 676 -8.65 33.02 3.87
C ASP A 676 -8.91 33.10 2.36
N GLY A 677 -10.15 32.77 1.97
CA GLY A 677 -10.61 32.83 0.57
C GLY A 677 -10.14 31.70 -0.35
N LYS A 678 -9.12 30.91 0.03
CA LYS A 678 -8.58 29.82 -0.78
C LYS A 678 -9.57 28.68 -0.99
N LYS A 679 -9.61 28.13 -2.20
CA LYS A 679 -10.58 27.10 -2.65
C LYS A 679 -9.91 25.90 -3.34
N LEU A 680 -10.54 24.74 -3.19
CA LEU A 680 -10.39 23.62 -4.10
C LEU A 680 -11.28 23.84 -5.33
N ASN A 681 -10.68 23.90 -6.52
CA ASN A 681 -11.32 24.02 -7.81
C ASN A 681 -11.51 22.63 -8.42
N LEU A 682 -12.74 22.12 -8.37
CA LEU A 682 -13.05 20.75 -8.77
C LEU A 682 -13.57 20.71 -10.21
N LYS A 683 -12.78 20.15 -11.12
CA LYS A 683 -13.17 19.83 -12.49
C LYS A 683 -13.73 18.42 -12.57
N MET A 684 -14.99 18.31 -12.97
CA MET A 684 -15.68 17.03 -13.13
C MET A 684 -15.69 16.61 -14.59
N GLU A 685 -15.00 15.51 -14.92
CA GLU A 685 -15.06 14.90 -16.26
C GLU A 685 -16.25 13.94 -16.37
N ASP A 686 -16.50 13.43 -17.58
CA ASP A 686 -17.59 12.50 -17.84
C ASP A 686 -17.49 11.24 -16.99
N GLY A 687 -18.61 10.82 -16.40
CA GLY A 687 -18.71 9.62 -15.56
C GLY A 687 -18.14 9.76 -14.14
N SER A 688 -17.61 10.93 -13.78
CA SER A 688 -17.12 11.21 -12.43
C SER A 688 -18.25 11.44 -11.41
N THR A 689 -17.92 11.39 -10.12
CA THR A 689 -18.86 11.60 -9.00
C THR A 689 -18.29 12.60 -7.98
N ILE A 690 -19.11 13.53 -7.45
CA ILE A 690 -18.63 14.42 -6.37
C ILE A 690 -18.54 13.64 -5.06
N PHE A 691 -19.66 13.08 -4.61
CA PHE A 691 -19.75 12.38 -3.32
C PHE A 691 -20.04 10.88 -3.51
N VAL A 692 -19.32 10.04 -2.77
CA VAL A 692 -19.68 8.63 -2.59
C VAL A 692 -19.96 8.37 -1.12
N THR A 693 -21.12 7.78 -0.84
CA THR A 693 -21.56 7.49 0.53
C THR A 693 -21.77 5.99 0.69
N TYR A 694 -21.08 5.40 1.66
CA TYR A 694 -21.20 3.98 1.96
C TYR A 694 -21.67 3.74 3.39
N ASN A 695 -22.82 3.07 3.51
CA ASN A 695 -23.41 2.69 4.79
C ASN A 695 -23.46 1.17 4.93
N LYS A 696 -22.99 0.66 6.07
CA LYS A 696 -23.06 -0.79 6.40
C LYS A 696 -24.50 -1.25 6.61
N ASN A 697 -25.35 -0.42 7.23
CA ASN A 697 -26.72 -0.75 7.54
C ASN A 697 -27.65 0.46 7.30
N ILE A 698 -28.78 0.23 6.63
CA ILE A 698 -29.81 1.26 6.40
C ILE A 698 -30.48 1.72 7.69
N ALA A 699 -30.54 0.85 8.71
CA ALA A 699 -31.14 1.16 10.01
C ALA A 699 -30.33 2.21 10.78
N ASP A 700 -29.03 2.35 10.49
CA ASP A 700 -28.18 3.38 11.09
C ASP A 700 -28.48 4.78 10.55
N ILE A 701 -29.26 4.89 9.46
CA ILE A 701 -29.59 6.16 8.82
C ILE A 701 -30.93 6.64 9.35
N THR A 702 -30.93 7.77 10.05
CA THR A 702 -32.14 8.28 10.73
C THR A 702 -32.99 9.18 9.83
N GLY A 703 -32.34 10.08 9.08
CA GLY A 703 -33.02 11.09 8.25
C GLY A 703 -33.06 10.77 6.74
N TYR A 704 -33.99 11.41 6.05
CA TYR A 704 -34.03 11.44 4.58
C TYR A 704 -33.25 12.65 4.05
N GLN A 705 -32.45 12.44 3.01
CA GLN A 705 -31.90 13.52 2.19
C GLN A 705 -32.98 14.06 1.26
N LYS A 706 -33.16 15.38 1.25
CA LYS A 706 -34.18 16.04 0.43
C LYS A 706 -33.63 16.36 -0.96
N LEU A 707 -34.35 16.00 -2.01
CA LEU A 707 -33.94 16.26 -3.38
C LEU A 707 -33.72 17.76 -3.66
N ASN A 708 -34.55 18.64 -3.08
CA ASN A 708 -34.43 20.08 -3.30
C ASN A 708 -33.08 20.64 -2.82
N SER A 709 -32.43 20.01 -1.83
CA SER A 709 -31.10 20.41 -1.34
C SER A 709 -29.99 20.34 -2.41
N TYR A 710 -30.20 19.58 -3.49
CA TYR A 710 -29.25 19.47 -4.60
C TYR A 710 -29.48 20.50 -5.72
N SER A 711 -30.47 21.38 -5.60
CA SER A 711 -30.74 22.42 -6.60
C SER A 711 -29.64 23.49 -6.63
N ASP A 712 -29.02 23.78 -5.48
CA ASP A 712 -27.87 24.67 -5.36
C ASP A 712 -26.67 23.90 -4.82
N LEU A 713 -25.80 23.44 -5.73
CA LEU A 713 -24.60 22.70 -5.37
C LEU A 713 -23.60 23.53 -4.57
N SER A 714 -23.61 24.86 -4.69
CA SER A 714 -22.68 25.72 -3.96
C SER A 714 -22.91 25.63 -2.44
N SER A 715 -24.18 25.53 -2.03
CA SER A 715 -24.55 25.33 -0.63
C SER A 715 -24.04 24.00 -0.05
N LEU A 716 -23.94 22.95 -0.87
CA LEU A 716 -23.47 21.62 -0.45
C LEU A 716 -21.95 21.51 -0.35
N LEU A 717 -21.24 22.33 -1.13
CA LEU A 717 -19.78 22.31 -1.26
C LEU A 717 -19.06 23.13 -0.17
N GLY A 718 -19.83 23.79 0.71
CA GLY A 718 -19.29 24.57 1.81
C GLY A 718 -18.50 25.80 1.32
N LYS A 719 -17.64 26.31 2.19
CA LYS A 719 -16.87 27.54 1.93
C LYS A 719 -15.56 27.28 1.20
N ARG A 720 -15.10 26.05 1.05
CA ARG A 720 -13.74 25.76 0.56
C ARG A 720 -13.69 24.99 -0.75
N VAL A 721 -14.82 24.54 -1.29
CA VAL A 721 -14.87 23.82 -2.57
C VAL A 721 -15.74 24.59 -3.56
N LYS A 722 -15.29 24.68 -4.82
CA LYS A 722 -16.12 25.17 -5.93
C LYS A 722 -15.93 24.29 -7.16
N LEU A 723 -16.96 24.24 -8.01
CA LEU A 723 -16.88 23.54 -9.29
C LEU A 723 -16.23 24.42 -10.34
N ASP A 724 -15.36 23.82 -11.13
CA ASP A 724 -14.79 24.46 -12.31
C ASP A 724 -15.90 24.71 -13.35
N PRO A 725 -16.01 25.90 -13.96
CA PRO A 725 -17.02 26.21 -14.97
C PRO A 725 -17.02 25.31 -16.21
N SER A 726 -15.90 24.64 -16.51
CA SER A 726 -15.80 23.67 -17.60
C SER A 726 -16.47 22.33 -17.31
N SER A 727 -16.89 22.09 -16.06
CA SER A 727 -17.57 20.85 -15.64
C SER A 727 -18.94 20.71 -16.31
N ASN A 728 -19.15 19.64 -17.08
CA ASN A 728 -20.41 19.42 -17.79
C ASN A 728 -21.45 18.77 -16.86
N SER A 729 -22.42 19.56 -16.41
CA SER A 729 -23.48 19.10 -15.49
C SER A 729 -24.31 17.92 -15.99
N LYS A 730 -24.31 17.60 -17.29
CA LYS A 730 -25.04 16.45 -17.84
C LYS A 730 -24.28 15.12 -17.71
N LYS A 731 -22.98 15.16 -17.39
CA LYS A 731 -22.06 14.02 -17.55
C LYS A 731 -21.45 13.51 -16.26
N TYR A 732 -21.52 14.26 -15.15
CA TYR A 732 -21.08 13.81 -13.83
C TYR A 732 -22.24 13.62 -12.84
N LYS A 733 -22.04 12.71 -11.89
CA LYS A 733 -22.96 12.42 -10.78
C LYS A 733 -22.68 13.33 -9.58
N ILE A 734 -23.74 13.79 -8.93
CA ILE A 734 -23.61 14.56 -7.70
C ILE A 734 -23.28 13.62 -6.55
N GLU A 735 -24.00 12.51 -6.41
CA GLU A 735 -23.78 11.56 -5.32
C GLU A 735 -24.17 10.14 -5.70
N LYS A 736 -23.34 9.17 -5.29
CA LYS A 736 -23.64 7.73 -5.29
C LYS A 736 -23.78 7.25 -3.83
N VAL A 737 -24.90 6.60 -3.48
CA VAL A 737 -25.20 6.16 -2.11
C VAL A 737 -25.55 4.68 -2.07
N LEU A 738 -24.89 3.93 -1.19
CA LEU A 738 -25.30 2.59 -0.80
C LEU A 738 -26.00 2.62 0.56
N ARG A 739 -27.24 2.12 0.62
CA ARG A 739 -28.06 2.05 1.84
C ARG A 739 -28.27 3.44 2.49
N GLY A 740 -28.88 4.36 1.73
CA GLY A 740 -29.31 5.68 2.20
C GLY A 740 -30.83 5.88 2.13
N LYS A 741 -31.31 7.08 2.48
CA LYS A 741 -32.73 7.44 2.44
C LYS A 741 -32.92 8.74 1.65
N LEU A 742 -33.67 8.72 0.55
CA LEU A 742 -33.92 9.85 -0.35
C LEU A 742 -35.40 10.24 -0.34
N GLU A 743 -35.69 11.52 -0.10
CA GLU A 743 -37.01 12.12 -0.17
C GLU A 743 -37.08 13.07 -1.37
N LEU A 744 -38.01 12.79 -2.28
CA LEU A 744 -38.31 13.63 -3.43
C LEU A 744 -39.39 14.63 -3.01
N ASP A 745 -38.95 15.85 -2.73
CA ASP A 745 -39.77 17.00 -2.29
C ASP A 745 -39.92 18.08 -3.38
N LYS A 746 -39.53 17.76 -4.62
CA LYS A 746 -39.61 18.64 -5.79
C LYS A 746 -39.90 17.83 -7.04
N ASN A 747 -40.60 18.46 -8.00
CA ASN A 747 -40.90 17.87 -9.31
C ASN A 747 -39.61 17.43 -10.04
N VAL A 748 -39.71 16.31 -10.75
CA VAL A 748 -38.60 15.69 -11.49
C VAL A 748 -39.01 15.48 -12.94
N ASN A 749 -38.19 15.96 -13.87
CA ASN A 749 -38.26 15.58 -15.27
C ASN A 749 -37.16 14.54 -15.55
N LEU A 750 -37.54 13.30 -15.86
CA LEU A 750 -36.59 12.20 -16.12
C LEU A 750 -35.90 12.31 -17.50
N ASP A 751 -36.34 13.25 -18.34
CA ASP A 751 -35.75 13.53 -19.65
C ASP A 751 -34.70 14.65 -19.60
N ASP A 752 -34.69 15.44 -18.52
CA ASP A 752 -33.69 16.49 -18.32
C ASP A 752 -32.48 15.95 -17.54
N ALA A 753 -31.39 15.64 -18.26
CA ALA A 753 -30.15 15.15 -17.66
C ALA A 753 -29.51 16.12 -16.62
N THR A 754 -29.89 17.41 -16.60
CA THR A 754 -29.37 18.38 -15.63
C THR A 754 -30.13 18.38 -14.31
N THR A 755 -31.36 17.86 -14.30
CA THR A 755 -32.19 17.72 -13.08
C THR A 755 -31.42 16.90 -12.04
N PRO A 756 -31.30 17.37 -10.78
CA PRO A 756 -30.47 16.72 -9.76
C PRO A 756 -30.74 15.22 -9.60
N TYR A 757 -32.01 14.80 -9.62
CA TYR A 757 -32.41 13.40 -9.49
C TYR A 757 -31.70 12.48 -10.49
N ASN A 758 -31.57 12.90 -11.76
CA ASN A 758 -30.93 12.10 -12.82
C ASN A 758 -29.40 12.00 -12.67
N ARG A 759 -28.85 12.77 -11.73
CA ARG A 759 -27.43 12.83 -11.38
C ARG A 759 -27.15 12.22 -10.00
N LEU A 760 -28.16 11.66 -9.34
CA LEU A 760 -28.03 10.86 -8.14
C LEU A 760 -28.09 9.37 -8.49
N GLU A 761 -27.47 8.55 -7.66
CA GLU A 761 -27.55 7.10 -7.75
C GLU A 761 -27.67 6.52 -6.34
N TYR A 762 -28.80 5.86 -6.06
CA TYR A 762 -29.07 5.26 -4.76
C TYR A 762 -29.32 3.77 -4.98
N LEU A 763 -28.61 2.93 -4.24
CA LEU A 763 -28.74 1.47 -4.29
C LEU A 763 -29.07 0.92 -2.91
N SER A 764 -29.88 -0.15 -2.85
CA SER A 764 -30.31 -0.79 -1.60
C SER A 764 -30.81 0.22 -0.56
N SER A 765 -31.55 1.22 -1.02
CA SER A 765 -31.89 2.46 -0.29
C SER A 765 -33.40 2.64 -0.17
N TRP A 766 -33.81 3.58 0.69
CA TRP A 766 -35.20 4.01 0.78
C TRP A 766 -35.43 5.22 -0.11
N VAL A 767 -36.52 5.21 -0.89
CA VAL A 767 -36.89 6.33 -1.76
C VAL A 767 -38.36 6.66 -1.54
N LYS A 768 -38.65 7.92 -1.17
CA LYS A 768 -39.99 8.42 -0.91
C LYS A 768 -40.33 9.58 -1.84
N VAL A 769 -41.43 9.48 -2.58
CA VAL A 769 -42.03 10.59 -3.34
C VAL A 769 -43.08 11.26 -2.49
N ASN A 770 -42.96 12.57 -2.27
CA ASN A 770 -43.91 13.33 -1.47
C ASN A 770 -45.21 13.61 -2.23
N SER A 771 -46.28 13.85 -1.47
CA SER A 771 -47.56 14.30 -2.03
C SER A 771 -47.37 15.61 -2.79
N GLY A 772 -48.07 15.75 -3.92
CA GLY A 772 -47.98 16.91 -4.81
C GLY A 772 -46.74 16.95 -5.72
N VAL A 773 -45.74 16.07 -5.51
CA VAL A 773 -44.55 15.98 -6.37
C VAL A 773 -44.86 15.19 -7.63
N ASN A 774 -44.45 15.72 -8.78
CA ASN A 774 -44.64 15.12 -10.09
C ASN A 774 -43.31 14.60 -10.65
N MET A 775 -43.25 13.33 -11.02
CA MET A 775 -42.16 12.73 -11.80
C MET A 775 -42.67 12.46 -13.22
N THR A 776 -42.07 13.07 -14.24
CA THR A 776 -42.57 13.00 -15.62
C THR A 776 -41.53 12.52 -16.61
N SER A 777 -41.99 11.81 -17.64
CA SER A 777 -41.20 11.49 -18.83
C SER A 777 -42.06 11.18 -20.05
N ASN A 778 -41.58 11.54 -21.24
CA ASN A 778 -42.13 11.13 -22.52
C ASN A 778 -41.21 10.20 -23.34
N SER A 779 -39.97 9.98 -22.89
CA SER A 779 -39.03 9.08 -23.55
C SER A 779 -39.33 7.61 -23.25
N ALA A 780 -38.98 6.75 -24.20
CA ALA A 780 -39.05 5.30 -24.01
C ALA A 780 -37.97 4.79 -23.03
N ASN A 781 -38.20 3.60 -22.47
CA ASN A 781 -37.27 2.85 -21.64
C ASN A 781 -36.85 3.60 -20.35
N LYS A 782 -37.79 4.27 -19.70
CA LYS A 782 -37.55 5.03 -18.47
C LYS A 782 -38.06 4.28 -17.25
N VAL A 783 -37.30 4.31 -16.18
CA VAL A 783 -37.73 3.82 -14.86
C VAL A 783 -37.76 5.01 -13.92
N ALA A 784 -38.90 5.32 -13.30
CA ALA A 784 -38.97 6.49 -12.42
C ALA A 784 -38.20 6.24 -11.13
N ILE A 785 -38.42 5.10 -10.46
CA ILE A 785 -37.65 4.68 -9.28
C ILE A 785 -37.37 3.18 -9.36
N PHE A 786 -36.10 2.80 -9.22
CA PHE A 786 -35.69 1.41 -9.00
C PHE A 786 -34.90 1.28 -7.70
N GLN A 787 -35.15 0.24 -6.92
CA GLN A 787 -34.30 -0.17 -5.81
C GLN A 787 -34.14 -1.69 -5.74
N GLY A 788 -32.90 -2.14 -5.69
CA GLY A 788 -32.54 -3.55 -5.48
C GLY A 788 -31.78 -3.70 -4.17
N ASN A 789 -32.10 -4.73 -3.39
CA ASN A 789 -31.33 -5.11 -2.22
C ASN A 789 -30.01 -5.76 -2.63
N THR A 790 -29.00 -5.73 -1.75
CA THR A 790 -27.68 -6.32 -2.02
C THR A 790 -27.26 -7.26 -0.89
N LYS A 791 -26.41 -8.24 -1.23
CA LYS A 791 -25.81 -9.12 -0.23
C LYS A 791 -24.99 -8.32 0.77
N ARG A 792 -24.87 -8.85 2.00
CA ARG A 792 -23.92 -8.31 2.98
C ARG A 792 -22.50 -8.59 2.51
N GLU A 793 -21.59 -7.72 2.93
CA GLU A 793 -20.17 -7.83 2.70
C GLU A 793 -19.63 -9.11 3.38
N ALA A 794 -18.58 -9.70 2.81
CA ALA A 794 -17.93 -10.86 3.41
C ALA A 794 -17.47 -10.54 4.85
N GLY A 795 -17.77 -11.42 5.80
CA GLY A 795 -17.45 -11.22 7.22
C GLY A 795 -18.35 -10.24 7.98
N SER A 796 -19.46 -9.79 7.38
CA SER A 796 -20.44 -8.96 8.08
C SER A 796 -21.12 -9.71 9.22
N ASN A 797 -21.25 -9.05 10.39
CA ASN A 797 -21.99 -9.55 11.55
C ASN A 797 -23.50 -9.17 11.51
N LEU A 798 -23.96 -8.52 10.44
CA LEU A 798 -25.36 -8.13 10.28
C LEU A 798 -26.21 -9.33 9.85
N SER A 799 -27.49 -9.33 10.24
CA SER A 799 -28.45 -10.32 9.74
C SER A 799 -28.56 -10.28 8.21
N ALA A 800 -28.90 -11.43 7.62
CA ALA A 800 -29.18 -11.55 6.20
C ALA A 800 -30.19 -10.47 5.74
N PRO A 801 -30.05 -9.94 4.51
CA PRO A 801 -30.94 -8.91 4.01
C PRO A 801 -32.41 -9.36 4.02
N LYS A 802 -33.32 -8.43 4.27
CA LYS A 802 -34.78 -8.65 4.24
C LYS A 802 -35.43 -7.65 3.29
N ALA A 803 -36.63 -7.96 2.79
CA ALA A 803 -37.36 -7.07 1.89
C ALA A 803 -37.56 -5.66 2.48
N ASP A 804 -37.84 -5.55 3.77
CA ASP A 804 -38.06 -4.24 4.44
C ASP A 804 -36.78 -3.40 4.63
N ASP A 805 -35.59 -3.95 4.35
CA ASP A 805 -34.35 -3.16 4.31
C ASP A 805 -34.37 -2.17 3.13
N VAL A 806 -35.21 -2.38 2.12
CA VAL A 806 -35.39 -1.51 0.96
C VAL A 806 -36.86 -1.08 0.86
N GLN A 807 -37.10 0.23 0.80
CA GLN A 807 -38.45 0.79 0.75
C GLN A 807 -38.61 1.79 -0.38
N VAL A 808 -39.60 1.57 -1.24
CA VAL A 808 -40.01 2.53 -2.28
C VAL A 808 -41.43 2.96 -2.00
N LEU A 809 -41.63 4.24 -1.67
CA LEU A 809 -42.93 4.80 -1.31
C LEU A 809 -43.30 5.94 -2.26
N ASN A 810 -44.39 5.79 -3.01
CA ASN A 810 -44.96 6.86 -3.81
C ASN A 810 -46.22 7.45 -3.16
N ASN A 811 -46.17 8.71 -2.75
CA ASN A 811 -47.36 9.51 -2.38
C ASN A 811 -47.69 10.60 -3.42
N GLY A 812 -46.83 10.77 -4.44
CA GLY A 812 -46.95 11.81 -5.45
C GLY A 812 -47.59 11.30 -6.75
N ASN A 813 -47.22 11.94 -7.87
CA ASN A 813 -47.71 11.62 -9.20
C ASN A 813 -46.54 11.20 -10.11
N ILE A 814 -46.59 10.01 -10.68
CA ILE A 814 -45.61 9.54 -11.68
C ILE A 814 -46.33 9.45 -13.02
N THR A 815 -45.83 10.12 -14.07
CA THR A 815 -46.43 10.13 -15.41
C THR A 815 -45.39 9.79 -16.48
N LEU A 816 -45.54 8.63 -17.10
CA LEU A 816 -44.64 8.07 -18.11
C LEU A 816 -45.44 7.76 -19.37
N THR A 817 -45.20 8.51 -20.45
CA THR A 817 -45.93 8.34 -21.72
C THR A 817 -45.11 7.64 -22.81
N GLY A 818 -43.80 7.50 -22.61
CA GLY A 818 -42.92 6.75 -23.50
C GLY A 818 -43.06 5.24 -23.34
N LYS A 819 -42.73 4.50 -24.40
CA LYS A 819 -42.87 3.03 -24.45
C LYS A 819 -41.92 2.31 -23.48
N ASN A 820 -42.29 1.11 -23.04
CA ASN A 820 -41.48 0.23 -22.20
C ASN A 820 -40.95 0.89 -20.90
N SER A 821 -41.73 1.81 -20.33
CA SER A 821 -41.33 2.54 -19.12
C SER A 821 -42.00 1.98 -17.88
N ALA A 822 -41.32 2.03 -16.73
CA ALA A 822 -41.82 1.53 -15.45
C ALA A 822 -41.91 2.66 -14.42
N GLY A 823 -43.04 2.73 -13.70
CA GLY A 823 -43.20 3.68 -12.60
C GLY A 823 -42.27 3.35 -11.44
N LEU A 824 -42.58 2.29 -10.71
CA LEU A 824 -41.78 1.80 -9.59
C LEU A 824 -41.24 0.42 -9.90
N ALA A 825 -40.02 0.12 -9.46
CA ALA A 825 -39.41 -1.19 -9.63
C ALA A 825 -38.61 -1.61 -8.38
N THR A 826 -38.80 -2.85 -7.92
CA THR A 826 -38.01 -3.41 -6.80
C THR A 826 -37.53 -4.84 -7.04
N SER A 827 -36.34 -5.15 -6.50
CA SER A 827 -35.82 -6.53 -6.35
C SER A 827 -35.48 -6.77 -4.88
N PHE A 828 -36.19 -7.69 -4.23
CA PHE A 828 -36.14 -7.94 -2.79
C PHE A 828 -36.33 -6.69 -1.93
N GLY A 829 -37.38 -5.92 -2.23
CA GLY A 829 -37.76 -4.71 -1.51
C GLY A 829 -39.26 -4.59 -1.27
N THR A 830 -39.66 -3.66 -0.41
CA THR A 830 -41.07 -3.29 -0.19
C THR A 830 -41.42 -2.06 -1.04
N VAL A 831 -42.42 -2.18 -1.91
CA VAL A 831 -42.93 -1.09 -2.75
C VAL A 831 -44.37 -0.75 -2.39
N THR A 832 -44.62 0.51 -2.06
CA THR A 832 -45.94 1.03 -1.69
C THR A 832 -46.33 2.19 -2.61
N ASN A 833 -47.43 2.05 -3.34
CA ASN A 833 -48.04 3.14 -4.09
C ASN A 833 -49.30 3.62 -3.37
N ALA A 834 -49.24 4.82 -2.79
CA ALA A 834 -50.38 5.53 -2.20
C ALA A 834 -50.83 6.74 -3.05
N GLY A 835 -49.97 7.21 -3.97
CA GLY A 835 -50.26 8.29 -4.91
C GLY A 835 -50.79 7.79 -6.26
N ASN A 836 -50.43 8.49 -7.33
CA ASN A 836 -50.86 8.19 -8.70
C ASN A 836 -49.67 7.75 -9.56
N ILE A 837 -49.85 6.69 -10.35
CA ILE A 837 -48.92 6.28 -11.41
C ILE A 837 -49.72 6.23 -12.71
N SER A 838 -49.27 6.93 -13.76
CA SER A 838 -49.80 6.83 -15.12
C SER A 838 -48.66 6.40 -16.04
N SER A 839 -48.60 5.10 -16.36
CA SER A 839 -47.60 4.49 -17.24
C SER A 839 -48.26 4.08 -18.56
N THR A 840 -48.59 5.09 -19.37
CA THR A 840 -49.52 4.95 -20.50
C THR A 840 -48.87 4.74 -21.86
N GLY A 841 -47.55 4.73 -21.93
CA GLY A 841 -46.82 4.26 -23.10
C GLY A 841 -47.09 2.79 -23.40
N GLU A 842 -46.89 2.37 -24.65
CA GLU A 842 -47.00 0.96 -25.03
C GLU A 842 -46.05 0.09 -24.20
N ASN A 843 -46.52 -1.06 -23.69
CA ASN A 843 -45.80 -1.94 -22.77
C ASN A 843 -45.36 -1.25 -21.44
N GLY A 844 -46.02 -0.16 -21.05
CA GLY A 844 -45.74 0.52 -19.78
C GLY A 844 -46.09 -0.34 -18.57
N VAL A 845 -45.26 -0.29 -17.53
CA VAL A 845 -45.49 -0.96 -16.25
C VAL A 845 -45.75 0.07 -15.15
N GLY A 846 -46.76 -0.16 -14.33
CA GLY A 846 -47.01 0.68 -13.14
C GLY A 846 -46.00 0.36 -12.04
N ILE A 847 -46.07 -0.86 -11.51
CA ILE A 847 -45.14 -1.42 -10.53
C ILE A 847 -44.56 -2.73 -11.08
N TYR A 848 -43.23 -2.82 -11.08
CA TYR A 848 -42.50 -4.05 -11.35
C TYR A 848 -41.88 -4.59 -10.05
N ALA A 849 -42.09 -5.85 -9.73
CA ALA A 849 -41.60 -6.43 -8.48
C ALA A 849 -41.04 -7.84 -8.68
N ALA A 850 -39.81 -8.06 -8.18
CA ALA A 850 -39.12 -9.34 -8.29
C ALA A 850 -38.45 -9.77 -6.98
N ASP A 851 -38.03 -11.04 -6.91
CA ASP A 851 -37.17 -11.59 -5.85
C ASP A 851 -37.74 -11.40 -4.44
N SER A 852 -38.90 -11.98 -4.12
CA SER A 852 -39.56 -11.81 -2.81
C SER A 852 -39.93 -10.37 -2.45
N SER A 853 -40.02 -9.46 -3.45
CA SER A 853 -40.53 -8.11 -3.21
C SER A 853 -41.98 -8.11 -2.71
N ILE A 854 -42.33 -7.12 -1.90
CA ILE A 854 -43.66 -6.95 -1.31
C ILE A 854 -44.34 -5.73 -1.97
N VAL A 855 -45.40 -5.96 -2.73
CA VAL A 855 -46.16 -4.91 -3.42
C VAL A 855 -47.42 -4.53 -2.64
N LYS A 856 -47.59 -3.23 -2.39
CA LYS A 856 -48.80 -2.65 -1.78
C LYS A 856 -49.31 -1.50 -2.63
N ASN A 857 -50.43 -1.68 -3.34
CA ASN A 857 -51.11 -0.59 -4.03
C ASN A 857 -52.36 -0.16 -3.27
N THR A 858 -52.35 1.06 -2.73
CA THR A 858 -53.50 1.74 -2.11
C THR A 858 -53.96 2.96 -2.91
N GLY A 859 -53.11 3.49 -3.78
CA GLY A 859 -53.37 4.62 -4.67
C GLY A 859 -53.95 4.22 -6.02
N SER A 860 -53.66 4.99 -7.07
CA SER A 860 -54.14 4.77 -8.43
C SER A 860 -53.01 4.40 -9.39
N ILE A 861 -53.25 3.44 -10.27
CA ILE A 861 -52.34 3.07 -11.38
C ILE A 861 -53.14 3.06 -12.69
N GLU A 862 -52.68 3.80 -13.70
CA GLU A 862 -53.22 3.79 -15.06
C GLU A 862 -52.17 3.26 -16.05
N VAL A 863 -52.56 2.34 -16.94
CA VAL A 863 -51.67 1.76 -17.96
C VAL A 863 -52.21 1.87 -19.38
N GLY A 864 -51.30 1.83 -20.36
CA GLY A 864 -51.60 1.93 -21.78
C GLY A 864 -51.83 0.58 -22.49
N ALA A 865 -51.72 0.59 -23.82
CA ALA A 865 -51.78 -0.63 -24.63
C ALA A 865 -50.64 -1.58 -24.27
N LYS A 866 -50.96 -2.88 -24.12
CA LYS A 866 -50.03 -3.92 -23.67
C LYS A 866 -49.35 -3.64 -22.31
N GLY A 867 -49.82 -2.63 -21.58
CA GLY A 867 -49.25 -2.24 -20.30
C GLY A 867 -49.72 -3.14 -19.16
N THR A 868 -48.96 -3.20 -18.08
CA THR A 868 -49.28 -3.99 -16.89
C THR A 868 -49.24 -3.11 -15.65
N ALA A 869 -50.33 -2.98 -14.91
CA ALA A 869 -50.34 -2.10 -13.74
C ALA A 869 -49.47 -2.64 -12.59
N ILE A 870 -49.55 -3.94 -12.28
CA ILE A 870 -48.62 -4.62 -11.37
C ILE A 870 -48.07 -5.87 -12.06
N PHE A 871 -46.76 -5.86 -12.34
CA PHE A 871 -46.03 -6.99 -12.90
C PHE A 871 -45.15 -7.60 -11.80
N ALA A 872 -45.42 -8.85 -11.43
CA ALA A 872 -44.67 -9.54 -10.40
C ALA A 872 -44.14 -10.91 -10.87
N GLU A 873 -42.85 -11.14 -10.65
CA GLU A 873 -42.18 -12.38 -11.01
C GLU A 873 -41.17 -12.82 -9.94
N ASN A 874 -40.67 -14.05 -10.02
CA ASN A 874 -39.79 -14.61 -8.99
C ASN A 874 -38.40 -13.99 -8.99
N ASP A 875 -37.89 -13.56 -10.13
CA ASP A 875 -36.48 -13.23 -10.32
C ASP A 875 -36.30 -12.17 -11.41
N LEU A 876 -35.61 -11.09 -11.08
CA LEU A 876 -35.20 -10.10 -12.06
C LEU A 876 -33.96 -10.63 -12.78
N LYS A 877 -34.05 -10.80 -14.10
CA LYS A 877 -32.92 -11.24 -14.93
C LYS A 877 -32.40 -10.10 -15.77
N ILE A 878 -31.13 -9.75 -15.60
CA ILE A 878 -30.43 -8.72 -16.40
C ILE A 878 -29.41 -9.43 -17.30
N GLY A 879 -29.57 -9.30 -18.62
CA GLY A 879 -28.71 -10.00 -19.59
C GLY A 879 -28.77 -11.53 -19.48
N GLY A 880 -29.90 -12.07 -18.99
CA GLY A 880 -30.09 -13.51 -18.75
C GLY A 880 -29.62 -14.01 -17.38
N ASN A 881 -28.90 -13.19 -16.61
CA ASN A 881 -28.40 -13.57 -15.28
C ASN A 881 -29.39 -13.15 -14.19
N SER A 882 -29.68 -14.07 -13.28
CA SER A 882 -30.46 -13.81 -12.05
C SER A 882 -29.77 -12.75 -11.20
N THR A 883 -30.52 -11.74 -10.77
CA THR A 883 -30.08 -10.78 -9.76
C THR A 883 -30.61 -11.11 -8.36
N ALA A 884 -31.38 -12.20 -8.24
CA ALA A 884 -32.05 -12.57 -7.00
C ALA A 884 -31.07 -12.93 -5.87
N ILE A 885 -31.30 -12.33 -4.70
CA ILE A 885 -30.55 -12.62 -3.48
C ILE A 885 -31.44 -13.22 -2.37
N SER A 886 -32.76 -13.16 -2.51
CA SER A 886 -33.66 -13.79 -1.54
C SER A 886 -33.56 -15.33 -1.63
N SER A 887 -33.82 -15.99 -0.51
CA SER A 887 -33.83 -17.46 -0.46
C SER A 887 -35.01 -18.05 -1.24
N ASN A 888 -36.19 -17.44 -1.11
CA ASN A 888 -37.45 -18.05 -1.55
C ASN A 888 -37.92 -17.60 -2.92
N LYS A 889 -37.59 -16.35 -3.34
CA LYS A 889 -38.02 -15.77 -4.63
C LYS A 889 -39.54 -15.74 -4.77
N ASP A 890 -40.21 -15.42 -3.69
CA ASP A 890 -41.68 -15.35 -3.59
C ASP A 890 -42.24 -14.20 -4.42
N ILE A 891 -43.55 -14.27 -4.70
CA ILE A 891 -44.34 -13.18 -5.28
C ILE A 891 -45.40 -12.75 -4.26
N ASN A 892 -45.38 -11.49 -3.83
CA ASN A 892 -46.29 -10.96 -2.82
C ASN A 892 -46.97 -9.68 -3.29
N VAL A 893 -48.24 -9.75 -3.68
CA VAL A 893 -49.00 -8.62 -4.20
C VAL A 893 -50.25 -8.35 -3.39
N THR A 894 -50.42 -7.11 -2.94
CA THR A 894 -51.66 -6.60 -2.34
C THR A 894 -52.15 -5.37 -3.11
N ASN A 895 -53.39 -5.42 -3.61
CA ASN A 895 -54.05 -4.31 -4.28
C ASN A 895 -55.39 -3.96 -3.60
N SER A 896 -55.38 -2.88 -2.82
CA SER A 896 -56.59 -2.25 -2.26
C SER A 896 -56.95 -0.92 -2.93
N GLY A 897 -56.09 -0.42 -3.81
CA GLY A 897 -56.27 0.82 -4.56
C GLY A 897 -57.04 0.64 -5.87
N THR A 898 -56.87 1.61 -6.76
CA THR A 898 -57.49 1.64 -8.09
C THR A 898 -56.48 1.31 -9.18
N ILE A 899 -56.89 0.48 -10.14
CA ILE A 899 -56.15 0.20 -11.37
C ILE A 899 -57.06 0.52 -12.55
N LYS A 900 -56.54 1.22 -13.56
CA LYS A 900 -57.27 1.60 -14.77
C LYS A 900 -56.45 1.33 -16.02
N ALA A 901 -57.14 1.20 -17.16
CA ALA A 901 -56.51 1.27 -18.47
C ALA A 901 -56.92 2.57 -19.18
N LYS A 902 -55.96 3.18 -19.87
CA LYS A 902 -56.20 4.32 -20.75
C LYS A 902 -57.24 3.94 -21.80
N ALA A 903 -58.16 4.85 -22.09
CA ALA A 903 -59.24 4.62 -23.05
C ALA A 903 -58.69 4.16 -24.42
N ASN A 904 -59.40 3.22 -25.04
CA ASN A 904 -59.08 2.62 -26.34
C ASN A 904 -57.76 1.83 -26.39
N SER A 905 -57.18 1.49 -25.24
CA SER A 905 -56.01 0.59 -25.18
C SER A 905 -56.41 -0.86 -25.46
N THR A 906 -55.43 -1.67 -25.89
CA THR A 906 -55.58 -3.09 -26.17
C THR A 906 -54.56 -3.91 -25.40
N GLY A 907 -54.95 -5.05 -24.82
CA GLY A 907 -54.00 -6.00 -24.22
C GLY A 907 -53.44 -5.57 -22.86
N ALA A 908 -54.15 -4.72 -22.11
CA ALA A 908 -53.68 -4.28 -20.80
C ALA A 908 -53.88 -5.37 -19.73
N TYR A 909 -52.97 -5.43 -18.76
CA TYR A 909 -53.08 -6.28 -17.58
C TYR A 909 -53.25 -5.43 -16.33
N GLY A 910 -54.21 -5.77 -15.46
CA GLY A 910 -54.29 -5.16 -14.13
C GLY A 910 -53.18 -5.70 -13.24
N ILE A 911 -53.27 -6.99 -12.89
CA ILE A 911 -52.22 -7.69 -12.13
C ILE A 911 -51.73 -8.87 -12.96
N TYR A 912 -50.41 -9.00 -13.11
CA TYR A 912 -49.77 -10.17 -13.70
C TYR A 912 -48.81 -10.77 -12.67
N ALA A 913 -49.11 -11.98 -12.21
CA ALA A 913 -48.27 -12.73 -11.28
C ALA A 913 -48.03 -14.14 -11.81
N LYS A 914 -46.78 -14.44 -12.19
CA LYS A 914 -46.42 -15.77 -12.70
C LYS A 914 -45.34 -16.40 -11.82
N ASN A 915 -45.72 -17.43 -11.09
CA ASN A 915 -44.79 -18.17 -10.25
C ASN A 915 -44.15 -19.33 -11.02
N ASP A 916 -42.88 -19.17 -11.35
CA ASP A 916 -42.03 -20.14 -12.04
C ASP A 916 -41.57 -21.25 -11.10
N LYS A 917 -42.48 -22.20 -10.88
CA LYS A 917 -42.23 -23.41 -10.10
C LYS A 917 -41.20 -24.36 -10.73
N THR A 918 -40.88 -24.18 -12.02
CA THR A 918 -39.89 -24.99 -12.71
C THR A 918 -38.49 -24.64 -12.22
N ASN A 919 -38.17 -23.34 -12.14
CA ASN A 919 -36.88 -22.87 -11.68
C ASN A 919 -36.82 -22.64 -10.16
N TYR A 920 -37.96 -22.39 -9.51
CA TYR A 920 -38.05 -22.05 -8.08
C TYR A 920 -39.13 -22.88 -7.38
N ALA A 921 -38.87 -24.18 -7.20
CA ALA A 921 -39.85 -25.14 -6.67
C ALA A 921 -40.50 -24.72 -5.33
N ASN A 922 -39.74 -24.07 -4.45
CA ASN A 922 -40.19 -23.62 -3.13
C ASN A 922 -40.85 -22.24 -3.13
N ALA A 923 -40.78 -21.47 -4.22
CA ALA A 923 -41.29 -20.11 -4.26
C ALA A 923 -42.82 -20.09 -4.11
N THR A 924 -43.33 -19.25 -3.22
CA THR A 924 -44.76 -19.03 -3.03
C THR A 924 -45.22 -17.81 -3.83
N SER A 925 -46.51 -17.75 -4.17
CA SER A 925 -47.09 -16.60 -4.84
C SER A 925 -48.46 -16.30 -4.28
N THR A 926 -48.59 -15.12 -3.69
CA THR A 926 -49.81 -14.64 -3.03
C THR A 926 -50.25 -13.34 -3.67
N VAL A 927 -51.51 -13.29 -4.12
CA VAL A 927 -52.15 -12.11 -4.70
C VAL A 927 -53.43 -11.83 -3.94
N ASN A 928 -53.51 -10.67 -3.29
CA ASN A 928 -54.69 -10.22 -2.56
C ASN A 928 -55.25 -8.97 -3.23
N HIS A 929 -56.49 -9.03 -3.70
CA HIS A 929 -57.18 -7.92 -4.35
C HIS A 929 -58.47 -7.56 -3.61
N SER A 930 -58.55 -6.34 -3.08
CA SER A 930 -59.74 -5.79 -2.41
C SER A 930 -60.16 -4.41 -2.96
N GLY A 931 -59.39 -3.83 -3.86
CA GLY A 931 -59.64 -2.52 -4.45
C GLY A 931 -60.55 -2.53 -5.68
N ASN A 932 -60.26 -1.67 -6.65
CA ASN A 932 -61.00 -1.57 -7.92
C ASN A 932 -60.07 -1.72 -9.13
N ILE A 933 -60.34 -2.67 -10.00
CA ILE A 933 -59.69 -2.81 -11.31
C ILE A 933 -60.73 -2.46 -12.38
N ASP A 934 -60.52 -1.35 -13.09
CA ASP A 934 -61.41 -0.88 -14.15
C ASP A 934 -60.69 -0.79 -15.50
N LEU A 935 -60.82 -1.87 -16.27
CA LEU A 935 -60.34 -2.00 -17.65
C LEU A 935 -61.50 -1.95 -18.65
N SER A 936 -62.67 -1.40 -18.26
CA SER A 936 -63.89 -1.36 -19.08
C SER A 936 -63.70 -0.64 -20.41
N ASN A 937 -62.81 0.36 -20.43
CA ASN A 937 -62.48 1.18 -21.60
C ASN A 937 -61.33 0.62 -22.47
N ALA A 938 -60.86 -0.60 -22.18
CA ALA A 938 -59.83 -1.31 -22.94
C ALA A 938 -60.39 -2.57 -23.61
N LYS A 939 -59.69 -3.10 -24.62
CA LYS A 939 -60.08 -4.33 -25.34
C LYS A 939 -59.03 -5.41 -25.19
N SER A 940 -59.43 -6.68 -25.25
CA SER A 940 -58.50 -7.82 -25.18
C SER A 940 -57.58 -7.80 -23.96
N SER A 941 -58.06 -7.27 -22.84
CA SER A 941 -57.30 -7.05 -21.61
C SER A 941 -57.54 -8.18 -20.60
N VAL A 942 -56.69 -8.26 -19.58
CA VAL A 942 -56.86 -9.19 -18.46
C VAL A 942 -56.85 -8.42 -17.15
N GLY A 943 -57.90 -8.55 -16.33
CA GLY A 943 -57.95 -7.91 -15.00
C GLY A 943 -56.85 -8.45 -14.09
N ILE A 944 -56.89 -9.75 -13.80
CA ILE A 944 -55.90 -10.44 -12.97
C ILE A 944 -55.44 -11.72 -13.68
N TYR A 945 -54.14 -11.85 -13.92
CA TYR A 945 -53.50 -13.08 -14.34
C TYR A 945 -52.69 -13.67 -13.18
N THR A 946 -52.93 -14.94 -12.88
CA THR A 946 -52.11 -15.69 -11.91
C THR A 946 -51.72 -17.08 -12.43
N GLU A 947 -50.49 -17.50 -12.16
CA GLU A 947 -50.01 -18.85 -12.46
C GLU A 947 -49.23 -19.43 -11.28
N ASN A 948 -49.60 -20.63 -10.82
CA ASN A 948 -49.06 -21.28 -9.62
C ASN A 948 -49.15 -20.39 -8.35
N SER A 949 -50.26 -19.68 -8.19
CA SER A 949 -50.48 -18.69 -7.11
C SER A 949 -51.68 -19.02 -6.22
N ALA A 950 -51.78 -18.32 -5.10
CA ALA A 950 -52.98 -18.17 -4.29
C ALA A 950 -53.55 -16.75 -4.47
N LEU A 951 -54.71 -16.66 -5.13
CA LEU A 951 -55.45 -15.42 -5.36
C LEU A 951 -56.65 -15.34 -4.39
N THR A 952 -56.71 -14.27 -3.60
CA THR A 952 -57.90 -13.87 -2.85
C THR A 952 -58.45 -12.59 -3.46
N SER A 953 -59.72 -12.61 -3.90
CA SER A 953 -60.36 -11.48 -4.55
C SER A 953 -61.67 -11.10 -3.84
N SER A 954 -61.70 -9.89 -3.28
CA SER A 954 -62.88 -9.26 -2.68
C SER A 954 -63.22 -7.90 -3.31
N GLY A 955 -62.38 -7.42 -4.24
CA GLY A 955 -62.51 -6.15 -4.93
C GLY A 955 -63.35 -6.21 -6.21
N ASN A 956 -63.61 -5.04 -6.80
CA ASN A 956 -64.37 -4.91 -8.04
C ASN A 956 -63.45 -5.08 -9.26
N VAL A 957 -63.91 -5.79 -10.29
CA VAL A 957 -63.18 -5.98 -11.54
C VAL A 957 -64.11 -5.73 -12.74
N SER A 958 -63.87 -4.66 -13.48
CA SER A 958 -64.60 -4.31 -14.70
C SER A 958 -63.70 -4.50 -15.92
N VAL A 959 -64.19 -5.21 -16.95
CA VAL A 959 -63.41 -5.45 -18.18
C VAL A 959 -64.20 -5.13 -19.44
N GLY A 960 -63.49 -4.62 -20.45
CA GLY A 960 -64.06 -4.21 -21.73
C GLY A 960 -64.24 -5.35 -22.73
N LYS A 961 -64.34 -4.99 -24.02
CA LYS A 961 -64.61 -5.96 -25.09
C LYS A 961 -63.52 -7.04 -25.21
N ASP A 962 -63.90 -8.28 -25.50
CA ASP A 962 -62.98 -9.40 -25.77
C ASP A 962 -61.95 -9.66 -24.63
N SER A 963 -62.27 -9.27 -23.39
CA SER A 963 -61.34 -9.25 -22.25
C SER A 963 -61.64 -10.37 -21.23
N ILE A 964 -60.75 -10.59 -20.26
CA ILE A 964 -60.90 -11.58 -19.19
C ILE A 964 -60.77 -10.88 -17.83
N ALA A 965 -61.75 -11.01 -16.92
CA ALA A 965 -61.64 -10.44 -15.59
C ALA A 965 -60.55 -11.14 -14.76
N VAL A 966 -60.61 -12.47 -14.64
CA VAL A 966 -59.60 -13.28 -13.95
C VAL A 966 -59.17 -14.45 -14.83
N SER A 967 -57.86 -14.56 -15.09
CA SER A 967 -57.24 -15.70 -15.77
C SER A 967 -56.28 -16.40 -14.82
N ALA A 968 -56.66 -17.59 -14.34
CA ALA A 968 -55.88 -18.34 -13.36
C ALA A 968 -55.41 -19.68 -13.95
N LYS A 969 -54.12 -19.98 -13.84
CA LYS A 969 -53.52 -21.24 -14.30
C LYS A 969 -52.84 -21.99 -13.15
N ASN A 970 -53.28 -23.21 -12.83
CA ASN A 970 -52.77 -23.99 -11.69
C ASN A 970 -52.68 -23.18 -10.39
N SER A 971 -53.70 -22.35 -10.13
CA SER A 971 -53.76 -21.43 -9.00
C SER A 971 -54.98 -21.71 -8.11
N ASN A 972 -54.81 -21.50 -6.81
CA ASN A 972 -55.94 -21.42 -5.89
C ASN A 972 -56.59 -20.04 -6.05
N VAL A 973 -57.91 -20.00 -6.22
CA VAL A 973 -58.69 -18.76 -6.36
C VAL A 973 -59.82 -18.78 -5.34
N ASP A 974 -59.90 -17.75 -4.51
CA ASP A 974 -60.97 -17.53 -3.54
C ASP A 974 -61.60 -16.15 -3.77
N VAL A 975 -62.84 -16.14 -4.26
CA VAL A 975 -63.66 -14.94 -4.44
C VAL A 975 -64.57 -14.80 -3.23
N THR A 976 -64.31 -13.79 -2.42
CA THR A 976 -64.97 -13.61 -1.12
C THR A 976 -65.94 -12.43 -1.08
N ALA A 977 -65.86 -11.50 -2.05
CA ALA A 977 -66.78 -10.38 -2.26
C ALA A 977 -66.54 -9.72 -3.65
N GLY A 978 -67.11 -8.54 -3.88
CA GLY A 978 -66.82 -7.68 -5.03
C GLY A 978 -67.80 -7.83 -6.20
N THR A 979 -67.75 -6.88 -7.14
CA THR A 979 -68.57 -6.86 -8.37
C THR A 979 -67.70 -7.03 -9.61
N TYR A 980 -68.07 -7.98 -10.46
CA TYR A 980 -67.39 -8.28 -11.73
C TYR A 980 -68.28 -7.79 -12.89
N ASN A 981 -67.87 -6.72 -13.57
CA ASN A 981 -68.62 -6.14 -14.68
C ASN A 981 -68.01 -6.56 -16.02
N LEU A 982 -68.82 -7.21 -16.85
CA LEU A 982 -68.41 -7.74 -18.14
C LEU A 982 -69.04 -6.95 -19.28
N ASN A 983 -68.21 -6.54 -20.24
CA ASN A 983 -68.69 -5.96 -21.50
C ASN A 983 -68.64 -6.98 -22.65
N ASN A 984 -69.12 -6.59 -23.83
CA ASN A 984 -69.27 -7.42 -25.03
C ASN A 984 -68.14 -8.46 -25.27
N LYS A 985 -68.50 -9.75 -25.33
CA LYS A 985 -67.59 -10.90 -25.59
C LYS A 985 -66.46 -11.08 -24.56
N SER A 986 -66.64 -10.64 -23.33
CA SER A 986 -65.65 -10.86 -22.25
C SER A 986 -65.94 -12.12 -21.42
N ILE A 987 -64.95 -12.56 -20.65
CA ILE A 987 -64.98 -13.75 -19.79
C ILE A 987 -64.78 -13.32 -18.33
N ALA A 988 -65.64 -13.77 -17.42
CA ALA A 988 -65.46 -13.53 -15.98
C ALA A 988 -64.19 -14.21 -15.46
N PHE A 989 -64.15 -15.53 -15.58
CA PHE A 989 -63.12 -16.40 -15.01
C PHE A 989 -62.67 -17.39 -16.07
N LYS A 990 -61.39 -17.33 -16.45
CA LYS A 990 -60.71 -18.35 -17.26
C LYS A 990 -59.83 -19.17 -16.34
N ILE A 991 -60.24 -20.40 -16.03
CA ILE A 991 -59.51 -21.30 -15.16
C ILE A 991 -58.85 -22.39 -16.01
N ALA A 992 -57.52 -22.42 -16.03
CA ALA A 992 -56.72 -23.38 -16.78
C ALA A 992 -55.91 -24.27 -15.82
N ASP A 993 -55.71 -25.53 -16.20
CA ASP A 993 -54.83 -26.48 -15.49
C ASP A 993 -55.04 -26.51 -13.98
N LEU A 994 -56.28 -26.71 -13.52
CA LEU A 994 -56.64 -26.62 -12.10
C LEU A 994 -55.88 -27.64 -11.23
N GLY A 995 -55.57 -28.83 -11.76
CA GLY A 995 -54.83 -29.86 -11.02
C GLY A 995 -55.45 -30.14 -9.64
N SER A 996 -54.63 -30.04 -8.57
CA SER A 996 -55.06 -30.16 -7.16
C SER A 996 -55.47 -28.83 -6.51
N LYS A 997 -55.63 -27.76 -7.28
CA LYS A 997 -56.00 -26.42 -6.78
C LYS A 997 -57.51 -26.25 -6.71
N THR A 998 -57.95 -25.18 -6.06
CA THR A 998 -59.37 -24.88 -5.86
C THR A 998 -59.77 -23.56 -6.48
N PHE A 999 -60.97 -23.50 -7.06
CA PHE A 999 -61.71 -22.27 -7.32
C PHE A 999 -62.91 -22.20 -6.37
N LYS A 1000 -63.01 -21.14 -5.57
CA LYS A 1000 -64.10 -20.91 -4.61
C LYS A 1000 -64.76 -19.57 -4.92
N GLY A 1001 -66.01 -19.62 -5.40
CA GLY A 1001 -66.86 -18.43 -5.58
C GLY A 1001 -67.79 -18.24 -4.40
N ASN A 1002 -67.25 -17.93 -3.23
CA ASN A 1002 -68.01 -17.93 -1.97
C ASN A 1002 -68.98 -16.75 -1.85
N ALA A 1003 -68.69 -15.61 -2.49
CA ALA A 1003 -69.56 -14.44 -2.56
C ALA A 1003 -69.23 -13.55 -3.78
N GLY A 1004 -69.99 -12.46 -3.97
CA GLY A 1004 -69.78 -11.46 -5.04
C GLY A 1004 -70.93 -11.37 -6.03
N THR A 1005 -70.88 -10.36 -6.91
CA THR A 1005 -71.89 -10.08 -7.95
C THR A 1005 -71.24 -10.14 -9.33
N LEU A 1006 -71.90 -10.81 -10.29
CA LEU A 1006 -71.49 -10.83 -11.69
C LEU A 1006 -72.53 -10.07 -12.52
N ASN A 1007 -72.10 -9.00 -13.21
CA ASN A 1007 -72.92 -8.23 -14.13
C ASN A 1007 -72.52 -8.59 -15.57
N LEU A 1008 -73.49 -9.09 -16.33
CA LEU A 1008 -73.34 -9.65 -17.67
C LEU A 1008 -73.87 -8.74 -18.77
#